data_AF-A0A7C3PA23-F1
#
_entry.id   AF-A0A7C3PA23-F1
#
_cell.length_a   1.000
_cell.length_b   1.000
_cell.length_c   1.000
_cell.angle_alpha   90.00
_cell.angle_beta   90.00
_cell.angle_gamma   90.00
#
_symmetry.space_group_name_H-M   'P 1'
#
loop_
_entity.id
_entity.type
_entity.pdbx_description
1 polymer ?
#
loop_
_entity_poly.entity_id
_entity_poly.type
_entity_poly.pdbx_seq_one_letter_code
_entity_poly.pdbx_strand_id
1 'polypeptide(L)'
;MLNRLKTACTTLLRRRTIQAYLALLLASHLVIAVFNPRWFGGPEDGAPAEAERISATVRVQHDSGAGSRDVRLSALRWPAHGTPGQNTASATTPPSPIILLHGSPSSGGRDFDAFAPLLSREGRTVYALDRPGFGASSKYVPSYSILANARYVLAFMDAMNIPRAHIVGWSQGGGAALHMADLAPDRIASITLMCSIGIQEGEGSGDYYFEHVKYAIGYAGLVVLPELLPHFNLLGQRSLRHAFIRDFLDTDQRPLRGIMERLDTPTLILHGRRDWLVASWVAEEHHKLIAPSRLVMLDTGHFFPLGPPMSPRSDTELAARILAGFCAEHEAPGSIVNRGVADMSPRPRGQPETGADLGKFHLSRSTPWIVTILVIIAATLISEDFTVIAVGLLIASQKLDAGVGLMGCFLGIVIGDYGLWALGRFLGRRILRIGFFRKRVSEEALAGWGRALDKHTAKTVFLSRCIPGTRLPMYVAAGILGRQAHHFLLWVTIAVAVWTPLLLLLTLLIGPRLLEVFKGVFHGPWAILAAFLVLYLFVRFLTYEVTWQGRHRLKADLKRLVSPEFWPAWLFYLPLVPWFAWLALRYRGPMTFTCANPGIPYGGGIVGESKSQILAALEHAPAAKARIAPWRLAPAPDTGGLDAILSGPESEAAAAQRAERVIRAVREEPDLGGYPVILKPDVSQRGHALKLARCDDDVREYCREMTRDAMVQRYHEGPYEAGVLWARRIRDGVPTSACGGEIISVTRKVFPVLEGDGVRTLERLIWEHPRFRLQAKVFLARFENELQRVPDKGERVRLAIAGNHCQGTLFKDGSDLITPELTARLSEIADAFRDPRSGGGFDFGRFDLRYSSDEELRRGEGFMIVELNGTMSESTNMYDPDKPIWWTYKVLYRHWARLFAIGARRRREGVKPMTILGIRAAVKHHFKGRPGSAVSD
;
A
#
# COMPACT_ATOMS: atom_id res chain seq x y z
N MET A 1 55.88 -4.67 23.41
CA MET A 1 54.57 -5.36 23.57
C MET A 1 53.51 -4.44 24.19
N LEU A 2 53.81 -3.74 25.30
CA LEU A 2 52.89 -2.77 25.93
C LEU A 2 52.42 -1.62 25.01
N ASN A 3 53.28 -1.07 24.14
CA ASN A 3 52.86 -0.05 23.17
C ASN A 3 51.93 -0.61 22.08
N ARG A 4 52.08 -1.87 21.66
CA ARG A 4 51.15 -2.52 20.71
C ARG A 4 49.80 -2.83 21.36
N LEU A 5 49.78 -3.17 22.66
CA LEU A 5 48.56 -3.31 23.46
C LEU A 5 47.86 -1.95 23.70
N LYS A 6 48.61 -0.88 24.00
CA LYS A 6 48.06 0.47 24.13
C LYS A 6 47.45 0.97 22.82
N THR A 7 48.10 0.74 21.68
CA THR A 7 47.58 1.09 20.35
C THR A 7 46.39 0.22 19.95
N ALA A 8 46.38 -1.09 20.28
CA ALA A 8 45.23 -1.96 20.06
C ALA A 8 44.01 -1.54 20.90
N CYS A 9 44.21 -1.22 22.19
CA CYS A 9 43.14 -0.72 23.07
C CYS A 9 42.62 0.66 22.62
N THR A 10 43.49 1.60 22.24
CA THR A 10 43.04 2.92 21.72
C THR A 10 42.37 2.83 20.34
N THR A 11 42.75 1.85 19.52
CA THR A 11 42.10 1.59 18.22
C THR A 11 40.74 0.89 18.40
N LEU A 12 40.60 0.02 19.40
CA LEU A 12 39.30 -0.56 19.81
C LEU A 12 38.36 0.52 20.36
N LEU A 13 38.85 1.41 21.23
CA LEU A 13 38.10 2.52 21.82
C LEU A 13 37.64 3.59 20.81
N ARG A 14 38.33 3.75 19.68
CA ARG A 14 37.96 4.71 18.61
C ARG A 14 36.89 4.19 17.63
N ARG A 15 36.48 2.91 17.69
CA ARG A 15 35.45 2.40 16.79
C ARG A 15 34.07 2.84 17.29
N ARG A 16 33.27 3.46 16.41
CA ARG A 16 31.84 3.80 16.59
C ARG A 16 31.03 2.65 17.22
N THR A 17 31.50 1.41 17.09
CA THR A 17 30.94 0.20 17.70
C THR A 17 30.99 0.19 19.23
N ILE A 18 32.04 0.69 19.90
CA ILE A 18 32.09 0.75 21.38
C ILE A 18 31.21 1.86 21.91
N GLN A 19 31.16 3.01 21.23
CA GLN A 19 30.23 4.09 21.58
C GLN A 19 28.77 3.68 21.33
N ALA A 20 28.48 2.95 20.24
CA ALA A 20 27.17 2.35 19.99
C ALA A 20 26.83 1.28 21.03
N TYR A 21 27.81 0.47 21.45
CA TYR A 21 27.65 -0.52 22.51
C TYR A 21 27.35 0.12 23.87
N LEU A 22 28.09 1.17 24.26
CA LEU A 22 27.84 1.94 25.48
C LEU A 22 26.52 2.72 25.40
N ALA A 23 26.14 3.25 24.23
CA ALA A 23 24.84 3.89 24.03
C ALA A 23 23.69 2.89 24.09
N LEU A 24 23.86 1.68 23.55
CA LEU A 24 22.92 0.56 23.72
C LEU A 24 22.87 0.08 25.18
N LEU A 25 23.99 0.11 25.90
CA LEU A 25 24.06 -0.21 27.33
C LEU A 25 23.32 0.83 28.19
N LEU A 26 23.48 2.11 27.86
CA LEU A 26 22.79 3.21 28.54
C LEU A 26 21.29 3.19 28.20
N ALA A 27 20.94 2.95 26.93
CA ALA A 27 19.57 2.81 26.48
C ALA A 27 18.89 1.57 27.07
N SER A 28 19.60 0.45 27.24
CA SER A 28 19.06 -0.74 27.90
C SER A 28 18.82 -0.50 29.39
N HIS A 29 19.71 0.22 30.08
CA HIS A 29 19.49 0.61 31.47
C HIS A 29 18.33 1.62 31.59
N LEU A 30 18.19 2.56 30.66
CA LEU A 30 17.04 3.47 30.63
C LEU A 30 15.73 2.73 30.35
N VAL A 31 15.71 1.77 29.42
CA VAL A 31 14.52 0.95 29.11
C VAL A 31 14.17 0.06 30.30
N ILE A 32 15.14 -0.58 30.95
CA ILE A 32 14.90 -1.37 32.16
C ILE A 32 14.42 -0.47 33.31
N ALA A 33 14.96 0.73 33.48
CA ALA A 33 14.54 1.67 34.52
C ALA A 33 13.15 2.30 34.25
N VAL A 34 12.78 2.51 32.98
CA VAL A 34 11.52 3.15 32.58
C VAL A 34 10.37 2.15 32.43
N PHE A 35 10.64 0.91 31.98
CA PHE A 35 9.63 -0.13 31.73
C PHE A 35 9.56 -1.20 32.81
N ASN A 36 10.20 -1.02 33.97
CA ASN A 36 9.98 -1.92 35.10
C ASN A 36 8.69 -1.54 35.86
N PRO A 37 7.64 -2.34 35.66
CA PRO A 37 6.87 -2.77 36.81
C PRO A 37 6.63 -4.30 36.71
N ARG A 38 7.20 -5.06 37.65
CA ARG A 38 6.79 -6.43 38.04
C ARG A 38 7.02 -7.61 37.09
N TRP A 39 7.20 -7.45 35.77
CA TRP A 39 7.23 -8.62 34.85
C TRP A 39 8.57 -9.37 34.75
N PHE A 40 9.73 -8.68 34.75
CA PHE A 40 11.03 -9.29 34.42
C PHE A 40 12.03 -9.45 35.59
N GLY A 41 11.52 -9.53 36.82
CA GLY A 41 12.37 -9.84 37.98
C GLY A 41 13.13 -8.64 38.53
N GLY A 42 12.39 -7.61 38.96
CA GLY A 42 12.91 -6.66 39.95
C GLY A 42 13.29 -7.39 41.26
N PRO A 43 14.10 -6.75 42.12
CA PRO A 43 14.55 -7.34 43.38
C PRO A 43 13.38 -7.95 44.15
N GLU A 44 13.63 -9.13 44.74
CA GLU A 44 12.67 -9.82 45.62
C GLU A 44 12.45 -8.94 46.85
N ASP A 45 11.48 -8.02 46.74
CA ASP A 45 11.05 -7.18 47.85
C ASP A 45 10.69 -8.08 49.03
N GLY A 46 11.08 -7.68 50.24
CA GLY A 46 10.84 -8.43 51.47
C GLY A 46 9.38 -8.84 51.62
N ALA A 47 9.12 -9.83 52.48
CA ALA A 47 7.75 -10.25 52.75
C ALA A 47 6.85 -9.03 53.07
N PRO A 48 5.65 -8.92 52.50
CA PRO A 48 4.69 -7.88 52.87
C PRO A 48 4.52 -7.82 54.39
N ALA A 49 4.25 -6.64 54.96
CA ALA A 49 4.23 -6.45 56.42
C ALA A 49 3.32 -7.43 57.19
N GLU A 50 2.27 -7.97 56.56
CA GLU A 50 1.31 -8.93 57.12
C GLU A 50 1.66 -10.41 56.85
N ALA A 51 2.76 -10.69 56.13
CA ALA A 51 3.15 -12.03 55.66
C ALA A 51 4.49 -12.49 56.24
N GLU A 52 4.59 -13.77 56.58
CA GLU A 52 5.84 -14.42 56.99
C GLU A 52 6.40 -15.26 55.84
N ARG A 53 7.69 -15.12 55.51
CA ARG A 53 8.34 -16.03 54.56
C ARG A 53 8.81 -17.29 55.28
N ILE A 54 8.28 -18.43 54.85
CA ILE A 54 8.66 -19.75 55.34
C ILE A 54 9.34 -20.56 54.24
N SER A 55 10.09 -21.59 54.64
CA SER A 55 10.63 -22.56 53.70
C SER A 55 10.79 -23.94 54.31
N ALA A 56 10.59 -24.98 53.49
CA ALA A 56 10.84 -26.36 53.86
C ALA A 56 11.69 -27.04 52.78
N THR A 57 12.60 -27.93 53.20
CA THR A 57 13.36 -28.78 52.27
C THR A 57 12.62 -30.11 52.15
N VAL A 58 12.21 -30.45 50.92
CA VAL A 58 11.49 -31.69 50.61
C VAL A 58 12.33 -32.57 49.71
N ARG A 59 12.20 -33.88 49.86
CA ARG A 59 12.90 -34.86 49.02
C ARG A 59 11.90 -35.54 48.11
N VAL A 60 12.03 -35.33 46.79
CA VAL A 60 11.07 -35.84 45.81
C VAL A 60 11.79 -36.60 44.70
N GLN A 61 11.18 -37.69 44.24
CA GLN A 61 11.68 -38.52 43.15
C GLN A 61 11.38 -37.88 41.79
N HIS A 62 12.30 -38.06 40.83
CA HIS A 62 12.08 -37.67 39.44
C HIS A 62 10.94 -38.50 38.80
N ASP A 63 10.16 -37.88 37.90
CA ASP A 63 9.00 -38.54 37.24
C ASP A 63 9.37 -39.79 36.43
N SER A 64 10.60 -39.85 35.91
CA SER A 64 11.18 -41.01 35.22
C SER A 64 11.87 -42.05 36.13
N GLY A 65 11.85 -41.86 37.46
CA GLY A 65 12.50 -42.77 38.42
C GLY A 65 14.01 -42.59 38.62
N ALA A 66 14.64 -41.61 37.97
CA ALA A 66 16.10 -41.40 37.94
C ALA A 66 16.74 -40.78 39.21
N GLY A 67 16.21 -41.08 40.40
CA GLY A 67 16.77 -40.64 41.70
C GLY A 67 15.96 -39.56 42.43
N SER A 68 16.34 -39.29 43.69
CA SER A 68 15.76 -38.24 44.55
C SER A 68 16.74 -37.10 44.79
N ARG A 69 16.23 -35.86 44.86
CA ARG A 69 17.01 -34.67 45.25
C ARG A 69 16.27 -33.87 46.31
N ASP A 70 17.04 -33.21 47.16
CA ASP A 70 16.52 -32.23 48.12
C ASP A 70 16.20 -30.93 47.37
N VAL A 71 14.97 -30.45 47.54
CA VAL A 71 14.42 -29.25 46.90
C VAL A 71 13.90 -28.35 48.01
N ARG A 72 14.40 -27.11 48.08
CA ARG A 72 13.89 -26.10 49.01
C ARG A 72 12.67 -25.42 48.39
N LEU A 73 11.55 -25.47 49.09
CA LEU A 73 10.33 -24.76 48.72
C LEU A 73 10.13 -23.58 49.66
N SER A 74 9.75 -22.42 49.12
CA SER A 74 9.42 -21.22 49.88
C SER A 74 7.96 -20.86 49.69
N ALA A 75 7.31 -20.37 50.74
CA ALA A 75 5.98 -19.78 50.67
C ALA A 75 5.93 -18.48 51.48
N LEU A 76 5.05 -17.57 51.09
CA LEU A 76 4.57 -16.53 51.98
C LEU A 76 3.32 -17.03 52.72
N ARG A 77 3.34 -16.89 54.04
CA ARG A 77 2.26 -17.31 54.95
C ARG A 77 1.58 -16.07 55.52
N TRP A 78 0.28 -15.96 55.33
CA TRP A 78 -0.58 -15.04 56.08
C TRP A 78 -1.31 -15.83 57.16
N PRO A 79 -1.12 -15.51 58.44
CA PRO A 79 -1.88 -16.15 59.51
C PRO A 79 -3.36 -15.79 59.40
N ALA A 80 -4.25 -16.60 59.96
CA ALA A 80 -5.65 -16.24 60.10
C ALA A 80 -5.77 -14.97 60.95
N HIS A 81 -6.41 -13.92 60.44
CA HIS A 81 -6.74 -12.75 61.27
C HIS A 81 -7.86 -13.12 62.23
N GLY A 82 -7.61 -13.02 63.54
CA GLY A 82 -8.68 -13.03 64.53
C GLY A 82 -9.49 -11.74 64.41
N THR A 83 -10.81 -11.85 64.26
CA THR A 83 -11.73 -10.72 64.39
C THR A 83 -11.52 -10.09 65.78
N PRO A 84 -11.14 -8.81 65.90
CA PRO A 84 -11.06 -8.16 67.20
C PRO A 84 -12.46 -8.18 67.85
N GLY A 85 -12.63 -8.99 68.89
CA GLY A 85 -13.88 -9.06 69.66
C GLY A 85 -14.71 -10.34 69.52
N GLN A 86 -14.33 -11.32 68.69
CA GLN A 86 -14.97 -12.65 68.72
C GLN A 86 -14.17 -13.61 69.60
N ASN A 87 -14.71 -13.89 70.77
CA ASN A 87 -14.21 -14.88 71.72
C ASN A 87 -14.48 -16.29 71.14
N THR A 88 -13.60 -16.79 70.26
CA THR A 88 -13.73 -18.11 69.62
C THR A 88 -13.24 -19.22 70.55
N ALA A 89 -13.96 -19.45 71.66
CA ALA A 89 -13.76 -20.61 72.53
C ALA A 89 -14.60 -21.84 72.10
N SER A 90 -15.09 -21.89 70.85
CA SER A 90 -16.09 -22.89 70.40
C SER A 90 -15.72 -23.71 69.15
N ALA A 91 -14.58 -23.48 68.50
CA ALA A 91 -14.15 -24.32 67.37
C ALA A 91 -13.06 -25.29 67.84
N THR A 92 -13.40 -26.57 67.99
CA THR A 92 -12.47 -27.62 68.45
C THR A 92 -11.41 -28.02 67.41
N THR A 93 -11.47 -27.46 66.19
CA THR A 93 -10.44 -27.61 65.16
C THR A 93 -10.31 -26.31 64.36
N PRO A 94 -9.09 -25.76 64.16
CA PRO A 94 -8.89 -24.59 63.31
C PRO A 94 -9.25 -24.90 61.83
N PRO A 95 -9.77 -23.93 61.06
CA PRO A 95 -10.14 -24.14 59.66
C PRO A 95 -8.94 -24.61 58.82
N SER A 96 -9.20 -25.46 57.83
CA SER A 96 -8.20 -25.93 56.88
C SER A 96 -7.54 -24.73 56.16
N PRO A 97 -6.20 -24.70 56.06
CA PRO A 97 -5.51 -23.61 55.38
C PRO A 97 -5.79 -23.62 53.87
N ILE A 98 -5.55 -22.48 53.25
CA ILE A 98 -5.60 -22.31 51.79
C ILE A 98 -4.16 -22.31 51.26
N ILE A 99 -3.87 -23.13 50.25
CA ILE A 99 -2.59 -23.12 49.52
C ILE A 99 -2.84 -22.58 48.12
N LEU A 100 -2.22 -21.45 47.80
CA LEU A 100 -2.28 -20.79 46.50
C LEU A 100 -1.09 -21.22 45.64
N LEU A 101 -1.37 -21.77 44.46
CA LEU A 101 -0.40 -22.22 43.46
C LEU A 101 -0.42 -21.27 42.27
N HIS A 102 0.71 -20.64 42.01
CA HIS A 102 0.84 -19.56 41.04
C HIS A 102 1.00 -20.04 39.59
N GLY A 103 0.84 -19.13 38.63
CA GLY A 103 0.98 -19.38 37.19
C GLY A 103 2.42 -19.28 36.68
N SER A 104 2.66 -19.51 35.40
CA SER A 104 3.99 -19.40 34.78
C SER A 104 4.14 -18.07 34.02
N PRO A 105 5.27 -17.33 34.09
CA PRO A 105 6.53 -17.64 34.76
C PRO A 105 6.71 -16.98 36.15
N SER A 106 5.65 -16.74 36.91
CA SER A 106 5.71 -15.83 38.08
C SER A 106 6.06 -16.56 39.39
N SER A 107 5.58 -16.08 40.54
CA SER A 107 5.87 -16.60 41.89
C SER A 107 4.69 -16.34 42.83
N GLY A 108 4.52 -17.15 43.88
CA GLY A 108 3.39 -17.05 44.80
C GLY A 108 3.31 -15.69 45.47
N GLY A 109 4.46 -15.17 45.93
CA GLY A 109 4.49 -13.85 46.55
C GLY A 109 4.22 -12.67 45.61
N ARG A 110 4.33 -12.85 44.29
CA ARG A 110 4.03 -11.80 43.30
C ARG A 110 2.60 -11.86 42.79
N ASP A 111 2.07 -13.07 42.62
CA ASP A 111 0.75 -13.26 42.00
C ASP A 111 -0.40 -13.10 42.98
N PHE A 112 -0.13 -13.30 44.28
CA PHE A 112 -1.15 -13.32 45.31
C PHE A 112 -0.92 -12.27 46.41
N ASP A 113 -0.02 -11.30 46.25
CA ASP A 113 0.19 -10.23 47.25
C ASP A 113 -1.08 -9.39 47.50
N ALA A 114 -1.91 -9.20 46.47
CA ALA A 114 -3.21 -8.54 46.56
C ALA A 114 -4.34 -9.50 46.94
N PHE A 115 -4.22 -10.79 46.65
CA PHE A 115 -5.28 -11.79 46.80
C PHE A 115 -5.26 -12.51 48.15
N ALA A 116 -4.08 -12.93 48.60
CA ALA A 116 -3.90 -13.69 49.84
C ALA A 116 -4.35 -12.95 51.11
N PRO A 117 -4.09 -11.63 51.28
CA PRO A 117 -4.59 -10.90 52.46
C PRO A 117 -6.12 -10.85 52.55
N LEU A 118 -6.82 -10.85 51.40
CA LEU A 118 -8.29 -10.85 51.38
C LEU A 118 -8.84 -12.16 51.94
N LEU A 119 -8.19 -13.29 51.63
CA LEU A 119 -8.58 -14.60 52.15
C LEU A 119 -8.18 -14.80 53.62
N SER A 120 -7.04 -14.26 54.04
CA SER A 120 -6.58 -14.32 55.43
C SER A 120 -7.50 -13.56 56.39
N ARG A 121 -8.08 -12.45 55.94
CA ARG A 121 -9.09 -11.66 56.68
C ARG A 121 -10.41 -12.40 56.90
N GLU A 122 -10.69 -13.45 56.12
CA GLU A 122 -11.83 -14.35 56.32
C GLU A 122 -11.53 -15.46 57.37
N GLY A 123 -10.45 -15.32 58.14
CA GLY A 123 -10.14 -16.19 59.27
C GLY A 123 -9.39 -17.49 58.94
N ARG A 124 -8.77 -17.58 57.75
CA ARG A 124 -7.99 -18.76 57.33
C ARG A 124 -6.50 -18.45 57.21
N THR A 125 -5.66 -19.44 57.50
CA THR A 125 -4.22 -19.32 57.18
C THR A 125 -4.03 -19.54 55.68
N VAL A 126 -3.28 -18.67 55.01
CA VAL A 126 -3.06 -18.70 53.56
C VAL A 126 -1.57 -18.86 53.26
N TYR A 127 -1.22 -19.83 52.41
CA TYR A 127 0.13 -20.06 51.92
C TYR A 127 0.20 -19.76 50.42
N ALA A 128 0.90 -18.70 50.03
CA ALA A 128 1.26 -18.46 48.64
C ALA A 128 2.62 -19.11 48.37
N LEU A 129 2.59 -20.33 47.81
CA LEU A 129 3.79 -21.12 47.56
C LEU A 129 4.50 -20.62 46.30
N ASP A 130 5.81 -20.43 46.35
CA ASP A 130 6.65 -20.30 45.16
C ASP A 130 6.87 -21.71 44.60
N ARG A 131 6.29 -22.02 43.43
CA ARG A 131 6.41 -23.34 42.80
C ARG A 131 7.90 -23.66 42.54
N PRO A 132 8.29 -24.94 42.56
CA PRO A 132 9.66 -25.37 42.24
C PRO A 132 10.15 -24.76 40.92
N GLY A 133 11.36 -24.20 40.91
CA GLY A 133 11.91 -23.44 39.78
C GLY A 133 11.68 -21.93 39.82
N PHE A 134 10.72 -21.46 40.63
CA PHE A 134 10.27 -20.07 40.66
C PHE A 134 10.44 -19.42 42.05
N GLY A 135 10.29 -18.09 42.11
CA GLY A 135 10.34 -17.32 43.36
C GLY A 135 11.53 -17.68 44.24
N ALA A 136 11.39 -17.70 45.56
CA ALA A 136 12.51 -18.04 46.45
C ALA A 136 12.76 -19.56 46.59
N SER A 137 12.01 -20.41 45.87
CA SER A 137 12.24 -21.85 45.83
C SER A 137 13.49 -22.21 45.01
N SER A 138 13.98 -23.44 45.16
CA SER A 138 15.10 -23.96 44.38
C SER A 138 14.86 -23.73 42.87
N LYS A 139 15.79 -23.03 42.22
CA LYS A 139 15.67 -22.61 40.82
C LYS A 139 15.86 -23.75 39.82
N TYR A 140 16.67 -24.75 40.18
CA TYR A 140 16.97 -25.92 39.34
C TYR A 140 16.49 -27.19 40.02
N VAL A 141 15.39 -27.73 39.52
CA VAL A 141 14.74 -28.93 40.08
C VAL A 141 14.77 -30.10 39.10
N PRO A 142 14.65 -31.35 39.58
CA PRO A 142 14.65 -32.54 38.73
C PRO A 142 13.59 -32.51 37.62
N SER A 143 12.36 -32.11 37.94
CA SER A 143 11.23 -32.02 37.01
C SER A 143 10.41 -30.77 37.33
N TYR A 144 9.98 -30.07 36.28
CA TYR A 144 9.11 -28.88 36.37
C TYR A 144 7.67 -29.20 35.97
N SER A 145 7.35 -30.47 35.68
CA SER A 145 6.03 -30.90 35.25
C SER A 145 4.95 -30.54 36.29
N ILE A 146 3.71 -30.33 35.85
CA ILE A 146 2.57 -30.13 36.76
C ILE A 146 2.36 -31.32 37.72
N LEU A 147 2.71 -32.54 37.32
CA LEU A 147 2.67 -33.74 38.18
C LEU A 147 3.75 -33.68 39.26
N ALA A 148 4.98 -33.30 38.90
CA ALA A 148 6.05 -33.13 39.88
C ALA A 148 5.70 -32.00 40.86
N ASN A 149 5.16 -30.88 40.36
CA ASN A 149 4.64 -29.79 41.19
C ASN A 149 3.65 -30.30 42.24
N ALA A 150 2.67 -31.13 41.86
CA ALA A 150 1.74 -31.74 42.82
C ALA A 150 2.46 -32.54 43.93
N ARG A 151 3.47 -33.35 43.57
CA ARG A 151 4.28 -34.12 44.53
C ARG A 151 5.10 -33.23 45.46
N TYR A 152 5.70 -32.16 44.94
CA TYR A 152 6.44 -31.17 45.74
C TYR A 152 5.53 -30.47 46.74
N VAL A 153 4.31 -30.10 46.34
CA VAL A 153 3.35 -29.42 47.22
C VAL A 153 2.83 -30.37 48.31
N LEU A 154 2.53 -31.63 47.97
CA LEU A 154 2.14 -32.64 48.97
C LEU A 154 3.27 -32.89 50.00
N ALA A 155 4.52 -33.00 49.54
CA ALA A 155 5.66 -33.11 50.45
C ALA A 155 5.87 -31.84 51.30
N PHE A 156 5.56 -30.66 50.75
CA PHE A 156 5.55 -29.41 51.52
C PHE A 156 4.47 -29.42 52.60
N MET A 157 3.27 -29.92 52.30
CA MET A 157 2.20 -30.09 53.29
C MET A 157 2.66 -31.01 54.44
N ASP A 158 3.35 -32.11 54.14
CA ASP A 158 3.90 -33.00 55.16
C ASP A 158 4.95 -32.29 56.02
N ALA A 159 5.90 -31.57 55.41
CA ALA A 159 6.93 -30.83 56.13
C ALA A 159 6.38 -29.69 57.00
N MET A 160 5.23 -29.13 56.63
CA MET A 160 4.53 -28.08 57.38
C MET A 160 3.46 -28.61 58.34
N ASN A 161 3.31 -29.94 58.48
CA ASN A 161 2.26 -30.58 59.27
C ASN A 161 0.84 -30.12 58.89
N ILE A 162 0.55 -30.02 57.59
CA ILE A 162 -0.76 -29.64 57.05
C ILE A 162 -1.49 -30.94 56.63
N PRO A 163 -2.39 -31.49 57.46
CA PRO A 163 -3.07 -32.75 57.14
C PRO A 163 -4.10 -32.58 56.02
N ARG A 164 -4.75 -31.42 55.89
CA ARG A 164 -5.75 -31.16 54.86
C ARG A 164 -5.76 -29.67 54.50
N ALA A 165 -5.98 -29.33 53.24
CA ALA A 165 -6.00 -27.94 52.77
C ALA A 165 -6.96 -27.72 51.59
N HIS A 166 -7.42 -26.48 51.41
CA HIS A 166 -8.02 -26.04 50.15
C HIS A 166 -6.92 -25.64 49.18
N ILE A 167 -6.93 -26.16 47.96
CA ILE A 167 -5.91 -25.86 46.95
C ILE A 167 -6.49 -24.93 45.89
N VAL A 168 -5.84 -23.80 45.67
CA VAL A 168 -6.25 -22.82 44.65
C VAL A 168 -5.15 -22.75 43.62
N GLY A 169 -5.44 -23.20 42.40
CA GLY A 169 -4.49 -23.17 41.31
C GLY A 169 -4.85 -22.09 40.29
N TRP A 170 -3.93 -21.15 40.07
CA TRP A 170 -4.05 -20.17 39.00
C TRP A 170 -3.27 -20.60 37.76
N SER A 171 -3.89 -20.57 36.58
CA SER A 171 -3.23 -20.93 35.31
C SER A 171 -2.60 -22.33 35.38
N GLN A 172 -1.28 -22.46 35.19
CA GLN A 172 -0.52 -23.72 35.36
C GLN A 172 -0.67 -24.35 36.76
N GLY A 173 -0.89 -23.55 37.81
CA GLY A 173 -1.08 -24.03 39.17
C GLY A 173 -2.31 -24.93 39.34
N GLY A 174 -3.34 -24.78 38.50
CA GLY A 174 -4.52 -25.65 38.59
C GLY A 174 -4.31 -27.02 37.96
N GLY A 175 -3.39 -27.16 36.99
CA GLY A 175 -2.92 -28.47 36.54
C GLY A 175 -2.27 -29.28 37.67
N ALA A 176 -1.46 -28.61 38.50
CA ALA A 176 -0.90 -29.23 39.70
C ALA A 176 -1.99 -29.56 40.74
N ALA A 177 -2.97 -28.68 40.95
CA ALA A 177 -4.08 -28.92 41.87
C ALA A 177 -4.91 -30.16 41.49
N LEU A 178 -5.17 -30.38 40.19
CA LEU A 178 -5.84 -31.58 39.69
C LEU A 178 -5.06 -32.86 40.02
N HIS A 179 -3.74 -32.85 39.77
CA HIS A 179 -2.88 -33.98 40.14
C HIS A 179 -2.82 -34.19 41.65
N MET A 180 -2.84 -33.14 42.48
CA MET A 180 -2.89 -33.30 43.93
C MET A 180 -4.17 -34.01 44.39
N ALA A 181 -5.31 -33.62 43.81
CA ALA A 181 -6.60 -34.21 44.13
C ALA A 181 -6.74 -35.67 43.61
N ASP A 182 -6.08 -36.02 42.50
CA ASP A 182 -5.99 -37.41 42.01
C ASP A 182 -5.04 -38.27 42.86
N LEU A 183 -3.89 -37.71 43.29
CA LEU A 183 -2.86 -38.45 44.03
C LEU A 183 -3.21 -38.64 45.52
N ALA A 184 -3.89 -37.67 46.13
CA ALA A 184 -4.13 -37.65 47.57
C ALA A 184 -5.46 -36.98 47.93
N PRO A 185 -6.61 -37.49 47.45
CA PRO A 185 -7.92 -36.84 47.61
C PRO A 185 -8.28 -36.54 49.07
N ASP A 186 -7.94 -37.42 50.01
CA ASP A 186 -8.22 -37.24 51.45
C ASP A 186 -7.50 -36.02 52.07
N ARG A 187 -6.41 -35.58 51.44
CA ARG A 187 -5.61 -34.41 51.86
C ARG A 187 -6.17 -33.10 51.32
N ILE A 188 -7.16 -33.15 50.42
CA ILE A 188 -7.67 -31.99 49.70
C ILE A 188 -9.10 -31.70 50.14
N ALA A 189 -9.33 -30.55 50.75
CA ALA A 189 -10.67 -30.14 51.19
C ALA A 189 -11.55 -29.73 50.00
N SER A 190 -10.99 -28.88 49.15
CA SER A 190 -11.57 -28.52 47.85
C SER A 190 -10.47 -28.03 46.91
N ILE A 191 -10.74 -28.01 45.62
CA ILE A 191 -9.88 -27.34 44.64
C ILE A 191 -10.59 -26.14 44.02
N THR A 192 -9.83 -25.10 43.71
CA THR A 192 -10.28 -23.98 42.87
C THR A 192 -9.39 -23.86 41.63
N LEU A 193 -10.02 -24.02 40.46
CA LEU A 193 -9.41 -23.83 39.15
C LEU A 193 -9.64 -22.38 38.71
N MET A 194 -8.63 -21.54 38.89
CA MET A 194 -8.71 -20.12 38.61
C MET A 194 -8.00 -19.78 37.30
N CYS A 195 -8.75 -19.38 36.25
CA CYS A 195 -8.17 -19.18 34.91
C CYS A 195 -7.24 -20.34 34.49
N SER A 196 -7.62 -21.57 34.86
CA SER A 196 -6.72 -22.70 34.96
C SER A 196 -6.56 -23.41 33.63
N ILE A 197 -5.36 -23.96 33.41
CA ILE A 197 -5.20 -25.03 32.42
C ILE A 197 -5.97 -26.28 32.87
N GLY A 198 -6.19 -27.24 31.97
CA GLY A 198 -6.70 -28.53 32.43
C GLY A 198 -6.91 -29.58 31.36
N ILE A 199 -7.56 -29.26 30.24
CA ILE A 199 -7.69 -30.21 29.13
C ILE A 199 -6.65 -29.88 28.08
N GLN A 200 -5.98 -30.88 27.52
CA GLN A 200 -4.93 -30.69 26.51
C GLN A 200 -5.46 -29.88 25.32
N GLU A 201 -6.70 -30.13 24.89
CA GLU A 201 -7.34 -29.44 23.76
C GLU A 201 -7.61 -27.95 24.06
N GLY A 202 -7.63 -27.57 25.33
CA GLY A 202 -7.82 -26.21 25.82
C GLY A 202 -6.58 -25.34 25.76
N GLU A 203 -5.39 -25.94 25.58
CA GLU A 203 -4.11 -25.26 25.66
C GLU A 203 -3.37 -25.23 24.31
N GLY A 204 -2.75 -24.09 23.99
CA GLY A 204 -1.92 -23.94 22.79
C GLY A 204 -2.59 -24.43 21.50
N SER A 205 -1.96 -25.38 20.80
CA SER A 205 -2.49 -26.04 19.61
C SER A 205 -3.45 -27.20 19.88
N GLY A 206 -3.57 -27.65 21.14
CA GLY A 206 -4.31 -28.86 21.49
C GLY A 206 -3.55 -30.17 21.29
N ASP A 207 -2.29 -30.14 20.82
CA ASP A 207 -1.52 -31.32 20.44
C ASP A 207 -0.24 -31.44 21.26
N TYR A 208 -0.08 -32.57 21.95
CA TYR A 208 1.05 -32.81 22.85
C TYR A 208 2.41 -32.68 22.12
N TYR A 209 2.54 -33.30 20.95
CA TYR A 209 3.82 -33.33 20.24
C TYR A 209 4.19 -31.97 19.68
N PHE A 210 3.23 -31.23 19.14
CA PHE A 210 3.46 -29.88 18.65
C PHE A 210 3.91 -28.95 19.78
N GLU A 211 3.24 -28.98 20.92
CA GLU A 211 3.62 -28.17 22.08
C GLU A 211 5.06 -28.51 22.53
N HIS A 212 5.42 -29.79 22.60
CA HIS A 212 6.78 -30.19 23.00
C HIS A 212 7.84 -29.74 21.98
N VAL A 213 7.56 -29.85 20.68
CA VAL A 213 8.45 -29.31 19.64
C VAL A 213 8.56 -27.78 19.75
N LYS A 214 7.43 -27.09 19.97
CA LYS A 214 7.35 -25.64 20.14
C LYS A 214 8.18 -25.17 21.33
N TYR A 215 8.03 -25.81 22.49
CA TYR A 215 8.80 -25.46 23.70
C TYR A 215 10.25 -25.93 23.63
N ALA A 216 10.60 -26.99 22.90
CA ALA A 216 11.99 -27.38 22.64
C ALA A 216 12.71 -26.33 21.78
N ILE A 217 12.05 -25.82 20.72
CA ILE A 217 12.56 -24.70 19.93
C ILE A 217 12.65 -23.43 20.81
N GLY A 218 11.63 -23.18 21.63
CA GLY A 218 11.60 -22.10 22.61
C GLY A 218 12.77 -22.18 23.60
N TYR A 219 13.15 -23.38 24.04
CA TYR A 219 14.28 -23.61 24.93
C TYR A 219 15.59 -23.17 24.27
N ALA A 220 15.81 -23.58 23.01
CA ALA A 220 16.96 -23.10 22.25
C ALA A 220 16.93 -21.56 22.14
N GLY A 221 15.78 -20.97 21.77
CA GLY A 221 15.63 -19.54 21.53
C GLY A 221 15.70 -18.63 22.77
N LEU A 222 15.24 -19.09 23.93
CA LEU A 222 15.16 -18.30 25.16
C LEU A 222 16.21 -18.66 26.20
N VAL A 223 16.80 -19.86 26.14
CA VAL A 223 17.76 -20.33 27.15
C VAL A 223 19.15 -20.56 26.57
N VAL A 224 19.30 -21.00 25.32
CA VAL A 224 20.61 -21.31 24.73
C VAL A 224 21.16 -20.14 23.92
N LEU A 225 20.42 -19.70 22.90
CA LEU A 225 20.82 -18.62 22.00
C LEU A 225 21.13 -17.30 22.70
N PRO A 226 20.34 -16.85 23.70
CA PRO A 226 20.67 -15.62 24.41
C PRO A 226 22.02 -15.70 25.12
N GLU A 227 22.42 -16.86 25.65
CA GLU A 227 23.71 -17.01 26.32
C GLU A 227 24.90 -16.90 25.35
N LEU A 228 24.65 -16.98 24.04
CA LEU A 228 25.64 -16.73 23.00
C LEU A 228 25.74 -15.24 22.63
N LEU A 229 24.83 -14.39 23.12
CA LEU A 229 24.71 -12.98 22.76
C LEU A 229 24.77 -12.09 24.02
N PRO A 230 25.55 -10.99 24.02
CA PRO A 230 25.55 -10.06 25.15
C PRO A 230 24.17 -9.37 25.25
N HIS A 231 23.35 -9.79 26.21
CA HIS A 231 21.98 -9.28 26.41
C HIS A 231 21.78 -8.48 27.70
N PHE A 232 22.82 -8.31 28.55
CA PHE A 232 22.79 -7.42 29.73
C PHE A 232 21.57 -7.59 30.64
N ASN A 233 21.13 -8.84 30.86
CA ASN A 233 19.94 -9.15 31.66
C ASN A 233 18.62 -8.55 31.13
N LEU A 234 18.56 -7.97 29.92
CA LEU A 234 17.33 -7.48 29.27
C LEU A 234 16.24 -8.56 29.16
N LEU A 235 16.67 -9.80 28.98
CA LEU A 235 15.78 -10.96 28.85
C LEU A 235 15.48 -11.63 30.20
N GLY A 236 15.88 -11.01 31.31
CA GLY A 236 15.76 -11.57 32.65
C GLY A 236 16.80 -12.66 32.97
N GLN A 237 16.70 -13.19 34.18
CA GLN A 237 17.62 -14.22 34.67
C GLN A 237 17.45 -15.54 33.89
N ARG A 238 18.58 -16.22 33.63
CA ARG A 238 18.57 -17.55 32.98
C ARG A 238 17.72 -18.57 33.72
N SER A 239 17.76 -18.57 35.05
CA SER A 239 16.94 -19.44 35.91
C SER A 239 15.44 -19.30 35.61
N LEU A 240 14.94 -18.07 35.54
CA LEU A 240 13.53 -17.78 35.24
C LEU A 240 13.13 -18.25 33.85
N ARG A 241 13.94 -17.94 32.83
CA ARG A 241 13.70 -18.39 31.43
C ARG A 241 13.72 -19.91 31.31
N HIS A 242 14.66 -20.55 32.01
CA HIS A 242 14.79 -22.00 32.07
C HIS A 242 13.57 -22.64 32.73
N ALA A 243 13.17 -22.15 33.92
CA ALA A 243 12.00 -22.64 34.63
C ALA A 243 10.72 -22.44 33.82
N PHE A 244 10.52 -21.25 33.23
CA PHE A 244 9.39 -20.96 32.34
C PHE A 244 9.25 -21.99 31.24
N ILE A 245 10.31 -22.24 30.45
CA ILE A 245 10.20 -23.16 29.32
C ILE A 245 10.10 -24.61 29.78
N ARG A 246 10.81 -25.00 30.84
CA ARG A 246 10.74 -26.36 31.39
C ARG A 246 9.38 -26.68 31.99
N ASP A 247 8.70 -25.72 32.59
CA ASP A 247 7.34 -25.87 33.15
C ASP A 247 6.32 -26.33 32.09
N PHE A 248 6.47 -25.89 30.84
CA PHE A 248 5.66 -26.41 29.73
C PHE A 248 6.28 -27.65 29.06
N LEU A 249 7.61 -27.68 28.88
CA LEU A 249 8.29 -28.78 28.17
C LEU A 249 8.27 -30.11 28.93
N ASP A 250 8.23 -30.07 30.26
CA ASP A 250 8.15 -31.26 31.11
C ASP A 250 6.70 -31.69 31.38
N THR A 251 5.74 -30.83 31.06
CA THR A 251 4.32 -31.04 31.40
C THR A 251 3.60 -31.91 30.37
N ASP A 252 2.96 -32.97 30.85
CA ASP A 252 2.03 -33.78 30.07
C ASP A 252 0.60 -33.58 30.58
N GLN A 253 -0.26 -32.95 29.78
CA GLN A 253 -1.66 -32.68 30.16
C GLN A 253 -2.62 -33.78 29.70
N ARG A 254 -2.17 -34.76 28.93
CA ARG A 254 -3.04 -35.85 28.42
C ARG A 254 -3.78 -36.60 29.55
N PRO A 255 -3.18 -36.85 30.73
CA PRO A 255 -3.89 -37.51 31.83
C PRO A 255 -5.00 -36.67 32.46
N LEU A 256 -4.95 -35.34 32.35
CA LEU A 256 -5.81 -34.43 33.12
C LEU A 256 -7.30 -34.56 32.77
N ARG A 257 -7.65 -34.83 31.50
CA ARG A 257 -9.05 -35.10 31.11
C ARG A 257 -9.61 -36.27 31.91
N GLY A 258 -8.90 -37.40 31.92
CA GLY A 258 -9.31 -38.57 32.67
C GLY A 258 -9.34 -38.31 34.17
N ILE A 259 -8.45 -37.47 34.70
CA ILE A 259 -8.46 -37.04 36.11
C ILE A 259 -9.76 -36.30 36.42
N MET A 260 -10.12 -35.32 35.59
CA MET A 260 -11.35 -34.54 35.76
C MET A 260 -12.61 -35.40 35.74
N GLU A 261 -12.68 -36.37 34.82
CA GLU A 261 -13.84 -37.27 34.65
C GLU A 261 -14.11 -38.16 35.87
N ARG A 262 -13.07 -38.47 36.67
CA ARG A 262 -13.17 -39.33 37.87
C ARG A 262 -13.01 -38.55 39.18
N LEU A 263 -12.99 -37.22 39.12
CA LEU A 263 -12.69 -36.40 40.28
C LEU A 263 -13.91 -36.25 41.19
N ASP A 264 -13.77 -36.67 42.45
CA ASP A 264 -14.82 -36.52 43.48
C ASP A 264 -14.59 -35.31 44.40
N THR A 265 -13.46 -34.61 44.26
CA THR A 265 -13.11 -33.46 45.09
C THR A 265 -13.98 -32.25 44.76
N PRO A 266 -14.58 -31.57 45.76
CA PRO A 266 -15.34 -30.33 45.55
C PRO A 266 -14.53 -29.31 44.76
N THR A 267 -15.06 -28.85 43.63
CA THR A 267 -14.32 -28.01 42.67
C THR A 267 -15.03 -26.69 42.38
N LEU A 268 -14.36 -25.57 42.60
CA LEU A 268 -14.78 -24.26 42.09
C LEU A 268 -14.00 -23.94 40.82
N ILE A 269 -14.68 -23.53 39.75
CA ILE A 269 -14.06 -23.04 38.52
C ILE A 269 -14.36 -21.55 38.42
N LEU A 270 -13.32 -20.72 38.48
CA LEU A 270 -13.43 -19.27 38.45
C LEU A 270 -12.65 -18.72 37.25
N HIS A 271 -13.35 -18.16 36.26
CA HIS A 271 -12.72 -17.79 34.98
C HIS A 271 -13.16 -16.42 34.48
N GLY A 272 -12.23 -15.70 33.83
CA GLY A 272 -12.52 -14.44 33.17
C GLY A 272 -13.09 -14.62 31.77
N ARG A 273 -14.21 -13.98 31.44
CA ARG A 273 -14.83 -14.03 30.10
C ARG A 273 -13.92 -13.43 29.02
N ARG A 274 -13.02 -12.51 29.39
CA ARG A 274 -12.04 -11.85 28.51
C ARG A 274 -10.64 -12.44 28.63
N ASP A 275 -10.52 -13.66 29.16
CA ASP A 275 -9.24 -14.37 29.24
C ASP A 275 -8.73 -14.73 27.84
N TRP A 276 -7.67 -14.04 27.42
CA TRP A 276 -7.05 -14.22 26.11
C TRP A 276 -6.00 -15.35 26.11
N LEU A 277 -5.56 -15.82 27.28
CA LEU A 277 -4.52 -16.84 27.41
C LEU A 277 -5.14 -18.24 27.52
N VAL A 278 -6.09 -18.40 28.45
CA VAL A 278 -6.88 -19.63 28.60
C VAL A 278 -8.31 -19.32 28.20
N ALA A 279 -8.75 -19.88 27.07
CA ALA A 279 -10.04 -19.53 26.48
C ALA A 279 -11.21 -19.87 27.42
N SER A 280 -12.27 -19.04 27.44
CA SER A 280 -13.38 -19.21 28.38
C SER A 280 -14.15 -20.53 28.22
N TRP A 281 -14.18 -21.10 27.01
CA TRP A 281 -14.82 -22.39 26.75
C TRP A 281 -14.10 -23.55 27.46
N VAL A 282 -12.82 -23.39 27.81
CA VAL A 282 -12.06 -24.40 28.57
C VAL A 282 -12.65 -24.58 29.96
N ALA A 283 -13.06 -23.50 30.61
CA ALA A 283 -13.73 -23.54 31.91
C ALA A 283 -15.12 -24.21 31.83
N GLU A 284 -15.83 -24.01 30.74
CA GLU A 284 -17.11 -24.68 30.46
C GLU A 284 -16.91 -26.19 30.26
N GLU A 285 -15.85 -26.59 29.55
CA GLU A 285 -15.47 -28.01 29.42
C GLU A 285 -15.00 -28.63 30.75
N HIS A 286 -14.22 -27.92 31.55
CA HIS A 286 -13.86 -28.39 32.90
C HIS A 286 -15.10 -28.65 33.74
N HIS A 287 -16.09 -27.75 33.68
CA HIS A 287 -17.35 -27.93 34.40
C HIS A 287 -18.11 -29.16 33.91
N LYS A 288 -18.13 -29.42 32.59
CA LYS A 288 -18.75 -30.62 32.01
C LYS A 288 -18.11 -31.90 32.52
N LEU A 289 -16.78 -31.94 32.61
CA LEU A 289 -16.01 -33.13 32.99
C LEU A 289 -16.02 -33.39 34.49
N ILE A 290 -15.88 -32.35 35.32
CA ILE A 290 -15.77 -32.50 36.77
C ILE A 290 -17.17 -32.51 37.37
N ALA A 291 -17.66 -33.67 37.81
CA ALA A 291 -19.01 -33.85 38.35
C ALA A 291 -19.32 -32.96 39.58
N PRO A 292 -18.47 -32.90 40.62
CA PRO A 292 -18.69 -32.04 41.79
C PRO A 292 -18.11 -30.64 41.56
N SER A 293 -18.60 -29.90 40.56
CA SER A 293 -18.08 -28.57 40.25
C SER A 293 -19.12 -27.45 40.21
N ARG A 294 -18.68 -26.23 40.53
CA ARG A 294 -19.44 -24.97 40.34
C ARG A 294 -18.64 -24.03 39.45
N LEU A 295 -19.27 -23.49 38.40
CA LEU A 295 -18.66 -22.58 37.45
C LEU A 295 -19.08 -21.14 37.71
N VAL A 296 -18.12 -20.22 37.79
CA VAL A 296 -18.35 -18.78 37.94
C VAL A 296 -17.57 -18.00 36.88
N MET A 297 -18.29 -17.34 35.97
CA MET A 297 -17.72 -16.46 34.95
C MET A 297 -17.74 -15.00 35.41
N LEU A 298 -16.58 -14.34 35.32
CA LEU A 298 -16.38 -12.93 35.68
C LEU A 298 -16.15 -12.07 34.44
N ASP A 299 -16.58 -10.80 34.43
CA ASP A 299 -16.21 -9.84 33.37
C ASP A 299 -14.78 -9.31 33.55
N THR A 300 -13.79 -10.20 33.44
CA THR A 300 -12.38 -9.84 33.63
C THR A 300 -11.49 -10.70 32.73
N GLY A 301 -10.18 -10.43 32.77
CA GLY A 301 -9.16 -11.14 31.99
C GLY A 301 -8.38 -12.17 32.82
N HIS A 302 -7.32 -12.74 32.25
CA HIS A 302 -6.49 -13.80 32.88
C HIS A 302 -5.87 -13.39 34.22
N PHE A 303 -5.57 -12.10 34.39
CA PHE A 303 -4.69 -11.57 35.45
C PHE A 303 -5.44 -10.95 36.63
N PHE A 304 -6.74 -11.22 36.80
CA PHE A 304 -7.50 -10.68 37.93
C PHE A 304 -6.95 -11.02 39.34
N PRO A 305 -6.21 -12.12 39.57
CA PRO A 305 -5.62 -12.39 40.89
C PRO A 305 -4.54 -11.38 41.30
N LEU A 306 -3.85 -10.75 40.33
CA LEU A 306 -2.74 -9.83 40.58
C LEU A 306 -3.19 -8.46 41.13
N GLY A 307 -4.47 -8.13 41.04
CA GLY A 307 -4.99 -6.81 41.41
C GLY A 307 -4.39 -5.64 40.60
N PRO A 308 -4.52 -4.39 41.08
CA PRO A 308 -3.98 -3.22 40.40
C PRO A 308 -2.44 -3.26 40.26
N PRO A 309 -1.89 -2.77 39.12
CA PRO A 309 -2.57 -2.12 38.00
C PRO A 309 -3.13 -3.10 36.95
N MET A 310 -2.97 -4.42 37.14
CA MET A 310 -3.29 -5.44 36.13
C MET A 310 -4.79 -5.69 35.99
N SER A 311 -5.54 -5.52 37.07
CA SER A 311 -6.99 -5.62 37.11
C SER A 311 -7.59 -4.61 38.10
N PRO A 312 -8.86 -4.21 37.91
CA PRO A 312 -9.60 -3.46 38.91
C PRO A 312 -9.61 -4.20 40.25
N ARG A 313 -9.35 -3.49 41.34
CA ARG A 313 -9.37 -4.05 42.70
C ARG A 313 -10.70 -4.76 43.03
N SER A 314 -11.80 -4.27 42.48
CA SER A 314 -13.14 -4.86 42.63
C SER A 314 -13.23 -6.30 42.13
N ASP A 315 -12.52 -6.65 41.05
CA ASP A 315 -12.57 -7.98 40.44
C ASP A 315 -11.86 -8.99 41.33
N THR A 316 -10.67 -8.62 41.81
CA THR A 316 -9.87 -9.39 42.78
C THR A 316 -10.64 -9.62 44.08
N GLU A 317 -11.30 -8.58 44.62
CA GLU A 317 -12.12 -8.67 45.83
C GLU A 317 -13.35 -9.56 45.65
N LEU A 318 -14.04 -9.46 44.51
CA LEU A 318 -15.17 -10.33 44.20
C LEU A 318 -14.74 -11.80 44.11
N ALA A 319 -13.66 -12.07 43.38
CA ALA A 319 -13.09 -13.40 43.26
C ALA A 319 -12.70 -14.00 44.62
N ALA A 320 -12.03 -13.22 45.48
CA ALA A 320 -11.64 -13.65 46.82
C ALA A 320 -12.84 -13.99 47.70
N ARG A 321 -13.90 -13.16 47.68
CA ARG A 321 -15.14 -13.44 48.43
C ARG A 321 -15.83 -14.73 47.98
N ILE A 322 -15.93 -14.95 46.67
CA ILE A 322 -16.54 -16.18 46.12
C ILE A 322 -15.74 -17.41 46.54
N LEU A 323 -14.41 -17.33 46.48
CA LEU A 323 -13.51 -18.40 46.89
C LEU A 323 -13.61 -18.69 48.39
N ALA A 324 -13.61 -17.67 49.23
CA ALA A 324 -13.73 -17.83 50.68
C ALA A 324 -15.07 -18.49 51.07
N GLY A 325 -16.17 -18.08 50.44
CA GLY A 325 -17.48 -18.71 50.62
C GLY A 325 -17.46 -20.19 50.24
N PHE A 326 -16.87 -20.53 49.09
CA PHE A 326 -16.74 -21.92 48.66
C PHE A 326 -15.87 -22.76 49.62
N CYS A 327 -14.76 -22.22 50.13
CA CYS A 327 -13.96 -22.90 51.14
C CYS A 327 -14.76 -23.15 52.42
N ALA A 328 -15.57 -22.18 52.88
CA ALA A 328 -16.43 -22.35 54.05
C ALA A 328 -17.50 -23.43 53.87
N GLU A 329 -18.11 -23.53 52.68
CA GLU A 329 -19.08 -24.58 52.33
C GLU A 329 -18.47 -26.00 52.33
N HIS A 330 -17.15 -26.10 52.09
CA HIS A 330 -16.46 -27.38 51.83
C HIS A 330 -15.38 -27.72 52.88
N GLU A 331 -15.53 -27.24 54.12
CA GLU A 331 -14.63 -27.57 55.23
C GLU A 331 -14.77 -29.04 55.66
N ALA A 332 -16.01 -29.53 55.78
CA ALA A 332 -16.30 -30.88 56.23
C ALA A 332 -15.98 -31.92 55.13
N PRO A 333 -15.38 -33.08 55.45
CA PRO A 333 -15.26 -34.19 54.51
C PRO A 333 -16.62 -34.62 53.94
N GLY A 334 -16.69 -34.96 52.66
CA GLY A 334 -17.91 -35.44 52.01
C GLY A 334 -18.97 -34.37 51.71
N SER A 335 -18.64 -33.08 51.85
CA SER A 335 -19.53 -31.97 51.48
C SER A 335 -19.97 -32.05 50.00
N ILE A 336 -21.27 -31.84 49.73
CA ILE A 336 -21.84 -31.90 48.38
C ILE A 336 -21.76 -30.53 47.71
N VAL A 337 -21.27 -30.48 46.47
CA VAL A 337 -21.23 -29.25 45.67
C VAL A 337 -22.59 -28.96 45.05
N ASN A 338 -23.09 -27.74 45.23
CA ASN A 338 -24.23 -27.26 44.45
C ASN A 338 -23.77 -26.95 43.01
N ARG A 339 -23.92 -27.94 42.12
CA ARG A 339 -23.50 -27.86 40.72
C ARG A 339 -24.31 -26.81 39.98
N GLY A 340 -23.65 -25.83 39.38
CA GLY A 340 -24.30 -24.79 38.60
C GLY A 340 -23.33 -23.81 37.95
N VAL A 341 -23.87 -22.98 37.06
CA VAL A 341 -23.15 -21.93 36.34
C VAL A 341 -23.69 -20.56 36.77
N ALA A 342 -22.81 -19.70 37.27
CA ALA A 342 -23.09 -18.29 37.53
C ALA A 342 -22.29 -17.41 36.57
N ASP A 343 -22.96 -16.75 35.64
CA ASP A 343 -22.33 -15.79 34.73
C ASP A 343 -22.58 -14.35 35.20
N MET A 344 -21.53 -13.72 35.70
CA MET A 344 -21.55 -12.35 36.22
C MET A 344 -21.04 -11.33 35.17
N SER A 345 -20.86 -11.74 33.92
CA SER A 345 -20.41 -10.84 32.84
C SER A 345 -21.58 -10.15 32.11
N PRO A 346 -21.45 -8.88 31.68
CA PRO A 346 -22.47 -8.25 30.86
C PRO A 346 -22.51 -8.94 29.50
N ARG A 347 -23.70 -9.42 29.10
CA ARG A 347 -23.91 -10.05 27.79
C ARG A 347 -23.45 -9.10 26.66
N PRO A 348 -22.61 -9.55 25.71
CA PRO A 348 -22.26 -8.75 24.55
C PRO A 348 -23.53 -8.40 23.75
N ARG A 349 -23.78 -7.11 23.50
CA ARG A 349 -24.86 -6.67 22.60
C ARG A 349 -24.63 -7.28 21.21
N GLY A 350 -25.54 -8.15 20.77
CA GLY A 350 -25.61 -8.62 19.38
C GLY A 350 -25.09 -10.04 19.08
N GLN A 351 -24.82 -10.88 20.08
CA GLN A 351 -24.76 -12.33 19.82
C GLN A 351 -26.18 -12.92 19.81
N PRO A 352 -26.62 -13.59 18.73
CA PRO A 352 -27.94 -14.20 18.68
C PRO A 352 -28.05 -15.36 19.69
N GLU A 353 -29.20 -15.47 20.36
CA GLU A 353 -29.55 -16.56 21.30
C GLU A 353 -29.76 -17.94 20.65
N THR A 354 -29.23 -18.14 19.45
CA THR A 354 -29.37 -19.42 18.77
C THR A 354 -28.35 -20.40 19.31
N GLY A 355 -28.83 -21.52 19.86
CA GLY A 355 -28.13 -22.81 19.89
C GLY A 355 -27.80 -23.36 18.49
N ALA A 356 -27.35 -22.49 17.58
CA ALA A 356 -26.68 -22.86 16.36
C ALA A 356 -25.23 -23.18 16.74
N ASP A 357 -25.05 -24.44 17.15
CA ASP A 357 -23.89 -25.32 17.01
C ASP A 357 -22.69 -24.76 16.19
N LEU A 358 -22.06 -23.68 16.65
CA LEU A 358 -20.68 -23.31 16.27
C LEU A 358 -19.66 -24.23 16.96
N GLY A 359 -20.13 -25.23 17.70
CA GLY A 359 -19.35 -26.32 18.31
C GLY A 359 -18.73 -27.31 17.32
N LYS A 360 -18.86 -27.09 16.00
CA LYS A 360 -18.27 -27.98 14.98
C LYS A 360 -17.16 -27.37 14.11
N PHE A 361 -16.84 -26.08 14.27
CA PHE A 361 -15.79 -25.40 13.48
C PHE A 361 -14.62 -24.90 14.34
N HIS A 362 -14.09 -25.76 15.22
CA HIS A 362 -12.76 -25.57 15.83
C HIS A 362 -11.65 -25.98 14.84
N LEU A 363 -11.57 -25.30 13.69
CA LEU A 363 -10.78 -25.69 12.52
C LEU A 363 -9.26 -25.86 12.77
N SER A 364 -8.72 -25.45 13.93
CA SER A 364 -7.28 -25.59 14.25
C SER A 364 -6.94 -26.48 15.44
N ARG A 365 -7.89 -26.87 16.29
CA ARG A 365 -7.58 -27.69 17.49
C ARG A 365 -8.04 -29.13 17.39
N SER A 366 -8.99 -29.43 16.50
CA SER A 366 -9.36 -30.81 16.12
C SER A 366 -8.70 -31.27 14.81
N THR A 367 -8.17 -30.34 14.02
CA THR A 367 -7.46 -30.65 12.77
C THR A 367 -5.96 -30.78 13.08
N PRO A 368 -5.26 -31.82 12.58
CA PRO A 368 -3.82 -31.95 12.79
C PRO A 368 -3.08 -30.68 12.37
N TRP A 369 -2.25 -30.13 13.25
CA TRP A 369 -1.56 -28.86 13.06
C TRP A 369 -0.77 -28.78 11.74
N ILE A 370 -0.27 -29.92 11.25
CA ILE A 370 0.41 -30.03 9.94
C ILE A 370 -0.51 -29.62 8.79
N VAL A 371 -1.77 -30.08 8.80
CA VAL A 371 -2.74 -29.76 7.76
C VAL A 371 -3.04 -28.25 7.78
N THR A 372 -3.21 -27.67 8.97
CA THR A 372 -3.41 -26.22 9.12
C THR A 372 -2.21 -25.43 8.59
N ILE A 373 -0.98 -25.84 8.88
CA ILE A 373 0.23 -25.23 8.34
C ILE A 373 0.24 -25.31 6.80
N LEU A 374 -0.07 -26.48 6.21
CA LEU A 374 -0.11 -26.65 4.76
C LEU A 374 -1.16 -25.76 4.09
N VAL A 375 -2.33 -25.59 4.71
CA VAL A 375 -3.38 -24.68 4.25
C VAL A 375 -2.90 -23.23 4.30
N ILE A 376 -2.25 -22.81 5.38
CA ILE A 376 -1.69 -21.46 5.50
C ILE A 376 -0.59 -21.24 4.45
N ILE A 377 0.30 -22.22 4.24
CA ILE A 377 1.31 -22.18 3.17
C ILE A 377 0.64 -21.95 1.82
N ALA A 378 -0.35 -22.77 1.45
CA ALA A 378 -1.06 -22.62 0.19
C ALA A 378 -1.75 -21.24 0.07
N ALA A 379 -2.37 -20.74 1.14
CA ALA A 379 -3.00 -19.44 1.18
C ALA A 379 -2.00 -18.29 0.98
N THR A 380 -0.81 -18.36 1.61
CA THR A 380 0.24 -17.33 1.42
C THR A 380 0.77 -17.25 -0.01
N LEU A 381 0.78 -18.39 -0.74
CA LEU A 381 1.17 -18.41 -2.16
C LEU A 381 0.14 -17.70 -3.05
N ILE A 382 -1.13 -17.66 -2.64
CA ILE A 382 -2.19 -16.90 -3.31
C ILE A 382 -2.09 -15.43 -2.91
N SER A 383 -2.04 -15.14 -1.61
CA SER A 383 -2.04 -13.78 -1.09
C SER A 383 -1.45 -13.67 0.32
N GLU A 384 -0.13 -13.51 0.37
CA GLU A 384 0.64 -13.36 1.62
C GLU A 384 0.05 -12.36 2.63
N ASP A 385 -0.08 -11.08 2.26
CA ASP A 385 -0.48 -10.03 3.20
C ASP A 385 -1.87 -10.29 3.79
N PHE A 386 -2.82 -10.74 2.95
CA PHE A 386 -4.16 -11.10 3.39
C PHE A 386 -4.17 -12.34 4.27
N THR A 387 -3.35 -13.35 3.95
CA THR A 387 -3.22 -14.54 4.79
C THR A 387 -2.64 -14.20 6.16
N VAL A 388 -1.60 -13.37 6.24
CA VAL A 388 -1.01 -12.94 7.52
C VAL A 388 -2.04 -12.22 8.38
N ILE A 389 -2.84 -11.32 7.78
CA ILE A 389 -3.91 -10.61 8.49
C ILE A 389 -4.99 -11.59 8.98
N ALA A 390 -5.45 -12.50 8.12
CA ALA A 390 -6.45 -13.49 8.47
C ALA A 390 -5.99 -14.42 9.60
N VAL A 391 -4.74 -14.89 9.53
CA VAL A 391 -4.10 -15.70 10.58
C VAL A 391 -4.02 -14.92 11.89
N GLY A 392 -3.59 -13.65 11.86
CA GLY A 392 -3.55 -12.80 13.04
C GLY A 392 -4.93 -12.63 13.70
N LEU A 393 -5.99 -12.48 12.92
CA LEU A 393 -7.37 -12.39 13.43
C LEU A 393 -7.88 -13.72 14.00
N LEU A 394 -7.52 -14.85 13.40
CA LEU A 394 -7.85 -16.17 13.93
C LEU A 394 -7.14 -16.43 15.27
N ILE A 395 -5.89 -15.99 15.40
CA ILE A 395 -5.16 -16.04 16.68
C ILE A 395 -5.82 -15.10 17.71
N ALA A 396 -6.15 -13.87 17.33
CA ALA A 396 -6.81 -12.90 18.23
C ALA A 396 -8.17 -13.40 18.73
N SER A 397 -8.88 -14.20 17.94
CA SER A 397 -10.16 -14.82 18.31
C SER A 397 -10.02 -16.19 18.96
N GLN A 398 -8.79 -16.59 19.34
CA GLN A 398 -8.46 -17.88 19.95
C GLN A 398 -8.89 -19.11 19.12
N LYS A 399 -9.02 -18.94 17.81
CA LYS A 399 -9.38 -20.01 16.87
C LYS A 399 -8.16 -20.71 16.27
N LEU A 400 -6.97 -20.12 16.43
CA LEU A 400 -5.72 -20.62 15.88
C LEU A 400 -4.57 -20.41 16.88
N ASP A 401 -3.77 -21.44 17.10
CA ASP A 401 -2.54 -21.30 17.90
C ASP A 401 -1.54 -20.38 17.20
N ALA A 402 -0.92 -19.50 17.98
CA ALA A 402 0.03 -18.51 17.45
C ALA A 402 1.27 -19.16 16.83
N GLY A 403 1.75 -20.28 17.38
CA GLY A 403 2.87 -21.04 16.84
C GLY A 403 2.54 -21.68 15.50
N VAL A 404 1.38 -22.32 15.38
CA VAL A 404 0.88 -22.89 14.11
C VAL A 404 0.73 -21.80 13.05
N GLY A 405 0.09 -20.69 13.40
CA GLY A 405 -0.10 -19.55 12.51
C GLY A 405 1.21 -18.92 12.04
N LEU A 406 2.12 -18.65 12.99
CA LEU A 406 3.42 -18.07 12.70
C LEU A 406 4.28 -19.00 11.83
N MET A 407 4.31 -20.29 12.15
CA MET A 407 5.07 -21.27 11.37
C MET A 407 4.53 -21.40 9.94
N GLY A 408 3.20 -21.50 9.79
CA GLY A 408 2.55 -21.55 8.49
C GLY A 408 2.84 -20.31 7.63
N CYS A 409 2.71 -19.12 8.21
CA CYS A 409 3.04 -17.88 7.52
C CYS A 409 4.53 -17.82 7.18
N PHE A 410 5.42 -18.10 8.13
CA PHE A 410 6.86 -18.04 7.93
C PHE A 410 7.32 -18.97 6.79
N LEU A 411 6.94 -20.26 6.85
CA LEU A 411 7.30 -21.24 5.84
C LEU A 411 6.70 -20.89 4.48
N GLY A 412 5.41 -20.54 4.43
CA GLY A 412 4.73 -20.24 3.18
C GLY A 412 5.33 -19.04 2.45
N ILE A 413 5.69 -18.00 3.20
CA ILE A 413 6.34 -16.81 2.68
C ILE A 413 7.75 -17.12 2.15
N VAL A 414 8.57 -17.84 2.93
CA VAL A 414 9.92 -18.24 2.50
C VAL A 414 9.87 -19.11 1.24
N ILE A 415 8.95 -20.08 1.18
CA ILE A 415 8.73 -20.94 0.01
C ILE A 415 8.29 -20.11 -1.21
N GLY A 416 7.33 -19.20 -1.02
CA GLY A 416 6.86 -18.31 -2.09
C GLY A 416 7.96 -17.41 -2.65
N ASP A 417 8.78 -16.83 -1.78
CA ASP A 417 9.89 -15.98 -2.17
C ASP A 417 11.00 -16.74 -2.91
N TYR A 418 11.30 -17.97 -2.46
CA TYR A 418 12.17 -18.87 -3.19
C TYR A 418 11.60 -19.20 -4.56
N GLY A 419 10.29 -19.45 -4.65
CA GLY A 419 9.58 -19.65 -5.92
C GLY A 419 9.74 -18.47 -6.88
N LEU A 420 9.63 -17.23 -6.39
CA LEU A 420 9.86 -16.03 -7.21
C LEU A 420 11.30 -15.93 -7.73
N TRP A 421 12.29 -16.19 -6.87
CA TRP A 421 13.69 -16.24 -7.28
C TRP A 421 13.95 -17.37 -8.31
N ALA A 422 13.44 -18.57 -8.05
CA ALA A 422 13.59 -19.73 -8.92
C ALA A 422 12.95 -19.47 -10.30
N LEU A 423 11.76 -18.87 -10.32
CA LEU A 423 11.08 -18.48 -11.56
C LEU A 423 11.96 -17.59 -12.44
N GLY A 424 12.62 -16.59 -11.85
CA GLY A 424 13.59 -15.74 -12.54
C GLY A 424 14.83 -16.52 -13.00
N ARG A 425 15.33 -17.44 -12.18
CA ARG A 425 16.54 -18.24 -12.47
C ARG A 425 16.35 -19.24 -13.60
N PHE A 426 15.17 -19.86 -13.70
CA PHE A 426 14.85 -20.88 -14.72
C PHE A 426 14.32 -20.27 -16.02
N LEU A 427 13.43 -19.27 -15.95
CA LEU A 427 12.91 -18.61 -17.15
C LEU A 427 13.86 -17.55 -17.70
N GLY A 428 14.78 -17.03 -16.88
CA GLY A 428 15.75 -16.02 -17.27
C GLY A 428 15.08 -14.79 -17.89
N ARG A 429 15.71 -14.19 -18.91
CA ARG A 429 15.14 -13.04 -19.63
C ARG A 429 13.85 -13.36 -20.41
N ARG A 430 13.50 -14.64 -20.61
CA ARG A 430 12.26 -15.01 -21.34
C ARG A 430 11.00 -14.53 -20.60
N ILE A 431 11.05 -14.41 -19.27
CA ILE A 431 9.93 -13.91 -18.46
C ILE A 431 9.57 -12.45 -18.80
N LEU A 432 10.55 -11.65 -19.26
CA LEU A 432 10.34 -10.25 -19.67
C LEU A 432 9.53 -10.12 -20.96
N ARG A 433 9.35 -11.22 -21.71
CA ARG A 433 8.47 -11.27 -22.89
C ARG A 433 6.98 -11.33 -22.52
N ILE A 434 6.65 -11.72 -21.29
CA ILE A 434 5.28 -11.73 -20.78
C ILE A 434 4.85 -10.28 -20.53
N GLY A 435 3.72 -9.86 -21.13
CA GLY A 435 3.27 -8.47 -21.16
C GLY A 435 3.12 -7.79 -19.79
N PHE A 436 2.86 -8.57 -18.73
CA PHE A 436 2.82 -8.09 -17.34
C PHE A 436 4.21 -7.64 -16.83
N PHE A 437 5.25 -8.47 -17.04
CA PHE A 437 6.62 -8.17 -16.61
C PHE A 437 7.27 -7.09 -17.49
N ARG A 438 7.02 -7.12 -18.81
CA ARG A 438 7.52 -6.10 -19.76
C ARG A 438 7.13 -4.67 -19.35
N LYS A 439 5.94 -4.49 -18.77
CA LYS A 439 5.43 -3.18 -18.33
C LYS A 439 5.97 -2.75 -16.95
N ARG A 440 6.44 -3.68 -16.13
CA ARG A 440 6.85 -3.41 -14.73
C ARG A 440 8.37 -3.48 -14.51
N VAL A 441 9.10 -4.10 -15.43
CA VAL A 441 10.54 -4.35 -15.32
C VAL A 441 11.20 -3.95 -16.65
N SER A 442 11.75 -2.73 -16.71
CA SER A 442 12.60 -2.28 -17.84
C SER A 442 14.02 -2.84 -17.72
N GLU A 443 14.76 -2.90 -18.82
CA GLU A 443 16.19 -3.29 -18.82
C GLU A 443 17.00 -2.38 -17.86
N GLU A 444 16.74 -1.07 -17.86
CA GLU A 444 17.38 -0.13 -16.93
C GLU A 444 17.03 -0.40 -15.45
N ALA A 445 15.77 -0.71 -15.15
CA ALA A 445 15.35 -1.06 -13.79
C ALA A 445 16.02 -2.35 -13.33
N LEU A 446 16.12 -3.36 -14.21
CA LEU A 446 16.79 -4.61 -13.93
C LEU A 446 18.27 -4.40 -13.61
N ALA A 447 18.96 -3.57 -14.40
CA ALA A 447 20.35 -3.20 -14.17
C ALA A 447 20.54 -2.39 -12.88
N GLY A 448 19.61 -1.46 -12.60
CA GLY A 448 19.59 -0.68 -11.36
C GLY A 448 19.42 -1.53 -10.11
N TRP A 449 18.48 -2.48 -10.12
CA TRP A 449 18.29 -3.43 -9.02
C TRP A 449 19.45 -4.39 -8.87
N GLY A 450 20.09 -4.80 -9.98
CA GLY A 450 21.33 -5.57 -9.95
C GLY A 450 22.43 -4.86 -9.17
N ARG A 451 22.67 -3.56 -9.46
CA ARG A 451 23.65 -2.74 -8.73
C ARG A 451 23.28 -2.55 -7.25
N ALA A 452 22.00 -2.37 -6.95
CA ALA A 452 21.53 -2.21 -5.56
C ALA A 452 21.76 -3.49 -4.74
N LEU A 453 21.46 -4.65 -5.31
CA LEU A 453 21.74 -5.95 -4.70
C LEU A 453 23.24 -6.19 -4.50
N ASP A 454 24.08 -5.81 -5.45
CA ASP A 454 25.55 -5.94 -5.33
C ASP A 454 26.10 -5.08 -4.19
N LYS A 455 25.61 -3.85 -4.09
CA LYS A 455 26.13 -2.89 -3.11
C LYS A 455 25.61 -3.18 -1.71
N HIS A 456 24.32 -3.52 -1.57
CA HIS A 456 23.66 -3.70 -0.29
C HIS A 456 22.52 -4.74 -0.36
N THR A 457 22.86 -6.03 -0.48
CA THR A 457 21.86 -7.12 -0.59
C THR A 457 20.85 -7.11 0.56
N ALA A 458 21.32 -7.12 1.82
CA ALA A 458 20.48 -7.18 3.01
C ALA A 458 19.44 -6.05 3.06
N LYS A 459 19.91 -4.80 2.88
CA LYS A 459 19.05 -3.61 2.89
C LYS A 459 18.04 -3.63 1.75
N THR A 460 18.45 -4.05 0.56
CA THR A 460 17.59 -4.09 -0.62
C THR A 460 16.49 -5.13 -0.45
N VAL A 461 16.82 -6.32 0.03
CA VAL A 461 15.85 -7.38 0.33
C VAL A 461 14.85 -6.90 1.39
N PHE A 462 15.32 -6.37 2.51
CA PHE A 462 14.44 -5.89 3.58
C PHE A 462 13.49 -4.76 3.11
N LEU A 463 14.03 -3.74 2.46
CA LEU A 463 13.21 -2.62 1.94
C LEU A 463 12.18 -3.08 0.92
N SER A 464 12.52 -4.07 0.08
CA SER A 464 11.58 -4.57 -0.91
C SER A 464 10.36 -5.30 -0.31
N ARG A 465 10.48 -5.78 0.94
CA ARG A 465 9.33 -6.32 1.69
C ARG A 465 8.47 -5.23 2.29
N CYS A 466 9.10 -4.16 2.80
CA CYS A 466 8.38 -3.06 3.42
C CYS A 466 7.65 -2.17 2.40
N ILE A 467 8.04 -2.21 1.12
CA ILE A 467 7.46 -1.38 0.06
C ILE A 467 6.54 -2.23 -0.82
N PRO A 468 5.21 -2.03 -0.74
CA PRO A 468 4.24 -2.81 -1.51
C PRO A 468 4.55 -2.83 -3.02
N GLY A 469 4.47 -4.01 -3.62
CA GLY A 469 4.64 -4.21 -5.06
C GLY A 469 6.09 -4.25 -5.58
N THR A 470 7.09 -4.02 -4.73
CA THR A 470 8.52 -4.06 -5.13
C THR A 470 9.16 -5.44 -4.99
N ARG A 471 8.63 -6.28 -4.09
CA ARG A 471 9.12 -7.64 -3.84
C ARG A 471 9.13 -8.52 -5.09
N LEU A 472 7.98 -8.67 -5.75
CA LEU A 472 7.82 -9.54 -6.91
C LEU A 472 8.83 -9.21 -8.02
N PRO A 473 8.93 -7.97 -8.53
CA PRO A 473 9.89 -7.67 -9.58
C PRO A 473 11.35 -7.77 -9.10
N MET A 474 11.64 -7.44 -7.84
CA MET A 474 12.98 -7.57 -7.28
C MET A 474 13.42 -9.05 -7.22
N TYR A 475 12.59 -9.93 -6.69
CA TYR A 475 12.99 -11.32 -6.42
C TYR A 475 13.13 -12.11 -7.72
N VAL A 476 12.22 -11.86 -8.68
CA VAL A 476 12.37 -12.36 -10.05
C VAL A 476 13.66 -11.82 -10.70
N ALA A 477 13.95 -10.52 -10.59
CA ALA A 477 15.17 -9.94 -11.15
C ALA A 477 16.45 -10.52 -10.53
N ALA A 478 16.46 -10.78 -9.21
CA ALA A 478 17.57 -11.45 -8.53
C ALA A 478 17.85 -12.84 -9.13
N GLY A 479 16.79 -13.58 -9.48
CA GLY A 479 16.87 -14.86 -10.19
C GLY A 479 17.42 -14.73 -11.62
N ILE A 480 16.90 -13.77 -12.40
CA ILE A 480 17.34 -13.51 -13.79
C ILE A 480 18.83 -13.17 -13.84
N LEU A 481 19.31 -12.37 -12.89
CA LEU A 481 20.70 -11.96 -12.78
C LEU A 481 21.64 -13.05 -12.24
N GLY A 482 21.12 -14.26 -11.98
CA GLY A 482 21.91 -15.42 -11.58
C GLY A 482 22.58 -15.27 -10.20
N ARG A 483 22.00 -14.47 -9.30
CA ARG A 483 22.59 -14.25 -7.97
C ARG A 483 22.61 -15.53 -7.15
N GLN A 484 23.65 -15.69 -6.33
CA GLN A 484 23.86 -16.89 -5.52
C GLN A 484 22.68 -17.10 -4.56
N ALA A 485 21.99 -18.23 -4.72
CA ALA A 485 20.75 -18.55 -4.03
C ALA A 485 20.90 -18.45 -2.51
N HIS A 486 21.95 -19.03 -1.94
CA HIS A 486 22.13 -19.12 -0.50
C HIS A 486 22.26 -17.75 0.19
N HIS A 487 22.99 -16.80 -0.41
CA HIS A 487 23.17 -15.47 0.19
C HIS A 487 21.88 -14.64 0.10
N PHE A 488 21.18 -14.71 -1.03
CA PHE A 488 19.88 -14.05 -1.18
C PHE A 488 18.83 -14.64 -0.23
N LEU A 489 18.76 -15.97 -0.14
CA LEU A 489 17.78 -16.68 0.69
C LEU A 489 18.03 -16.47 2.18
N LEU A 490 19.29 -16.40 2.63
CA LEU A 490 19.60 -16.04 4.00
C LEU A 490 18.95 -14.71 4.40
N TRP A 491 19.16 -13.67 3.58
CA TRP A 491 18.59 -12.34 3.85
C TRP A 491 17.06 -12.31 3.70
N VAL A 492 16.48 -13.08 2.79
CA VAL A 492 15.03 -13.25 2.67
C VAL A 492 14.48 -13.87 3.97
N THR A 493 15.05 -14.98 4.42
CA THR A 493 14.63 -15.68 5.64
C THR A 493 14.73 -14.78 6.87
N ILE A 494 15.84 -14.04 7.03
CA ILE A 494 16.00 -13.06 8.11
C ILE A 494 14.93 -11.96 8.02
N ALA A 495 14.67 -11.44 6.81
CA ALA A 495 13.66 -10.41 6.63
C ALA A 495 12.24 -10.92 6.94
N VAL A 496 11.90 -12.17 6.59
CA VAL A 496 10.63 -12.81 6.98
C VAL A 496 10.55 -12.99 8.49
N ALA A 497 11.63 -13.48 9.12
CA ALA A 497 11.69 -13.71 10.57
C ALA A 497 11.48 -12.43 11.38
N VAL A 498 11.79 -11.26 10.82
CA VAL A 498 11.55 -9.96 11.46
C VAL A 498 10.17 -9.39 11.08
N TRP A 499 9.81 -9.40 9.80
CA TRP A 499 8.62 -8.71 9.30
C TRP A 499 7.32 -9.44 9.61
N THR A 500 7.29 -10.77 9.47
CA THR A 500 6.06 -11.56 9.65
C THR A 500 5.55 -11.52 11.10
N PRO A 501 6.38 -11.72 12.15
CA PRO A 501 5.94 -11.54 13.52
C PRO A 501 5.46 -10.12 13.81
N LEU A 502 6.10 -9.09 13.23
CA LEU A 502 5.69 -7.70 13.42
C LEU A 502 4.28 -7.43 12.85
N LEU A 503 3.99 -7.93 11.65
CA LEU A 503 2.66 -7.83 11.04
C LEU A 503 1.61 -8.63 11.81
N LEU A 504 1.95 -9.83 12.27
CA LEU A 504 1.05 -10.61 13.14
C LEU A 504 0.78 -9.89 14.46
N LEU A 505 1.80 -9.32 15.10
CA LEU A 505 1.64 -8.54 16.33
C LEU A 505 0.76 -7.31 16.10
N LEU A 506 0.96 -6.59 14.99
CA LEU A 506 0.14 -5.44 14.63
C LEU A 506 -1.34 -5.82 14.46
N THR A 507 -1.60 -6.94 13.79
CA THR A 507 -2.97 -7.44 13.57
C THR A 507 -3.61 -7.97 14.85
N LEU A 508 -2.83 -8.57 15.75
CA LEU A 508 -3.30 -8.95 17.10
C LEU A 508 -3.68 -7.73 17.94
N LEU A 509 -2.86 -6.68 17.93
CA LEU A 509 -3.07 -5.48 18.77
C LEU A 509 -4.20 -4.57 18.27
N ILE A 510 -4.31 -4.39 16.94
CA ILE A 510 -5.21 -3.39 16.35
C ILE A 510 -6.37 -4.04 15.58
N GLY A 511 -6.19 -5.27 15.07
CA GLY A 511 -7.15 -5.94 14.20
C GLY A 511 -8.57 -6.06 14.77
N PRO A 512 -8.76 -6.51 16.03
CA PRO A 512 -10.09 -6.60 16.63
C PRO A 512 -10.79 -5.23 16.72
N ARG A 513 -10.06 -4.18 17.13
CA ARG A 513 -10.59 -2.80 17.21
C ARG A 513 -10.92 -2.24 15.83
N LEU A 514 -10.04 -2.49 14.85
CA LEU A 514 -10.28 -2.13 13.46
C LEU A 514 -11.53 -2.81 12.92
N LEU A 515 -11.72 -4.10 13.19
CA LEU A 515 -12.92 -4.83 12.77
C LEU A 515 -14.19 -4.28 13.41
N GLU A 516 -14.16 -3.87 14.68
CA GLU A 516 -15.31 -3.22 15.33
C GLU A 516 -15.65 -1.88 14.67
N VAL A 517 -14.64 -1.02 14.43
CA VAL A 517 -14.83 0.26 13.73
C VAL A 517 -15.32 0.03 12.30
N PHE A 518 -14.72 -0.91 11.56
CA PHE A 518 -15.12 -1.23 10.19
C PHE A 518 -16.55 -1.75 10.12
N LYS A 519 -16.94 -2.66 11.03
CA LYS A 519 -18.33 -3.16 11.13
C LYS A 519 -19.31 -2.06 11.50
N GLY A 520 -18.90 -1.06 12.29
CA GLY A 520 -19.72 0.07 12.69
C GLY A 520 -19.87 1.17 11.65
N VAL A 521 -18.87 1.38 10.78
CA VAL A 521 -18.85 2.47 9.79
C VAL A 521 -19.25 2.02 8.38
N PHE A 522 -18.88 0.80 7.99
CA PHE A 522 -19.10 0.30 6.64
C PHE A 522 -19.90 -1.01 6.67
N HIS A 523 -21.14 -0.95 6.22
CA HIS A 523 -21.99 -2.14 6.05
C HIS A 523 -21.93 -2.67 4.62
N GLY A 524 -21.74 -3.99 4.46
CA GLY A 524 -21.80 -4.67 3.17
C GLY A 524 -20.50 -4.64 2.34
N PRO A 525 -20.54 -5.08 1.06
CA PRO A 525 -19.36 -5.29 0.21
C PRO A 525 -18.58 -4.00 -0.10
N TRP A 526 -19.21 -2.83 0.06
CA TRP A 526 -18.59 -1.52 -0.15
C TRP A 526 -17.48 -1.20 0.86
N ALA A 527 -17.50 -1.81 2.05
CA ALA A 527 -16.45 -1.68 3.07
C ALA A 527 -15.07 -2.12 2.55
N ILE A 528 -15.06 -3.25 1.83
CA ILE A 528 -13.86 -3.84 1.26
C ILE A 528 -13.34 -2.94 0.13
N LEU A 529 -14.23 -2.46 -0.74
CA LEU A 529 -13.86 -1.57 -1.84
C LEU A 529 -13.29 -0.23 -1.33
N ALA A 530 -13.87 0.33 -0.27
CA ALA A 530 -13.36 1.54 0.38
C ALA A 530 -11.97 1.32 0.99
N ALA A 531 -11.76 0.20 1.70
CA ALA A 531 -10.45 -0.16 2.25
C ALA A 531 -9.39 -0.31 1.15
N PHE A 532 -9.72 -0.99 0.04
CA PHE A 532 -8.83 -1.12 -1.11
C PHE A 532 -8.51 0.23 -1.76
N LEU A 533 -9.51 1.12 -1.90
CA LEU A 533 -9.30 2.44 -2.46
C LEU A 533 -8.38 3.28 -1.57
N VAL A 534 -8.59 3.29 -0.25
CA VAL A 534 -7.74 4.00 0.71
C VAL A 534 -6.31 3.46 0.66
N LEU A 535 -6.12 2.14 0.67
CA LEU A 535 -4.81 1.52 0.59
C LEU A 535 -4.12 1.85 -0.75
N TYR A 536 -4.84 1.78 -1.87
CA TYR A 536 -4.33 2.15 -3.19
C TYR A 536 -3.89 3.62 -3.24
N LEU A 537 -4.71 4.53 -2.73
CA LEU A 537 -4.40 5.96 -2.68
C LEU A 537 -3.21 6.24 -1.76
N PHE A 538 -3.13 5.57 -0.61
CA PHE A 538 -2.01 5.67 0.33
C PHE A 538 -0.70 5.20 -0.30
N VAL A 539 -0.68 4.02 -0.93
CA VAL A 539 0.51 3.50 -1.63
C VAL A 539 0.93 4.44 -2.76
N ARG A 540 -0.03 4.94 -3.56
CA ARG A 540 0.25 5.93 -4.60
C ARG A 540 0.84 7.22 -4.03
N PHE A 541 0.27 7.75 -2.95
CA PHE A 541 0.78 8.93 -2.27
C PHE A 541 2.21 8.71 -1.76
N LEU A 542 2.47 7.57 -1.10
CA LEU A 542 3.80 7.21 -0.61
C LEU A 542 4.83 7.13 -1.74
N THR A 543 4.47 6.55 -2.90
CA THR A 543 5.38 6.50 -4.05
C THR A 543 5.72 7.89 -4.62
N TYR A 544 4.83 8.88 -4.47
CA TYR A 544 5.12 10.26 -4.86
C TYR A 544 6.04 10.97 -3.87
N GLU A 545 5.85 10.79 -2.57
CA GLU A 545 6.61 11.53 -1.55
C GLU A 545 8.08 11.07 -1.41
N VAL A 546 8.35 9.79 -1.66
CA VAL A 546 9.68 9.19 -1.46
C VAL A 546 10.73 9.76 -2.43
N THR A 547 10.36 10.15 -3.65
CA THR A 547 11.32 10.63 -4.66
C THR A 547 11.17 12.13 -4.94
N TRP A 548 12.29 12.82 -5.24
CA TRP A 548 12.26 14.25 -5.57
C TRP A 548 11.38 14.53 -6.81
N GLN A 549 11.56 13.76 -7.89
CA GLN A 549 10.72 13.84 -9.08
C GLN A 549 9.24 13.51 -8.76
N GLY A 550 8.99 12.53 -7.87
CA GLY A 550 7.65 12.17 -7.42
C GLY A 550 6.91 13.33 -6.75
N ARG A 551 7.57 14.08 -5.87
CA ARG A 551 6.99 15.25 -5.20
C ARG A 551 6.61 16.35 -6.19
N HIS A 552 7.47 16.62 -7.17
CA HIS A 552 7.18 17.60 -8.22
C HIS A 552 6.05 17.14 -9.15
N ARG A 553 6.00 15.84 -9.45
CA ARG A 553 4.93 15.23 -10.23
C ARG A 553 3.58 15.29 -9.52
N LEU A 554 3.53 15.03 -8.21
CA LEU A 554 2.32 15.18 -7.40
C LEU A 554 1.82 16.62 -7.42
N LYS A 555 2.71 17.61 -7.20
CA LYS A 555 2.36 19.03 -7.32
C LYS A 555 1.80 19.37 -8.71
N ALA A 556 2.40 18.83 -9.77
CA ALA A 556 1.90 19.03 -11.13
C ALA A 556 0.53 18.40 -11.34
N ASP A 557 0.32 17.16 -10.91
CA ASP A 557 -0.96 16.45 -11.05
C ASP A 557 -2.08 17.15 -10.26
N LEU A 558 -1.81 17.59 -9.03
CA LEU A 558 -2.77 18.39 -8.23
C LEU A 558 -3.11 19.71 -8.91
N LYS A 559 -2.12 20.42 -9.49
CA LYS A 559 -2.38 21.67 -10.19
C LYS A 559 -3.17 21.45 -11.49
N ARG A 560 -2.95 20.34 -12.22
CA ARG A 560 -3.73 19.98 -13.41
C ARG A 560 -5.21 19.74 -13.09
N LEU A 561 -5.54 19.22 -11.91
CA LEU A 561 -6.94 19.03 -11.49
C LEU A 561 -7.73 20.35 -11.48
N VAL A 562 -7.09 21.46 -11.12
CA VAL A 562 -7.72 22.79 -11.06
C VAL A 562 -7.40 23.66 -12.28
N SER A 563 -6.76 23.11 -13.31
CA SER A 563 -6.35 23.85 -14.51
C SER A 563 -7.06 23.24 -15.74
N PRO A 564 -8.21 23.81 -16.18
CA PRO A 564 -9.08 23.19 -17.18
C PRO A 564 -8.41 22.85 -18.50
N GLU A 565 -7.38 23.61 -18.89
CA GLU A 565 -6.59 23.38 -20.12
C GLU A 565 -5.86 22.02 -20.16
N PHE A 566 -5.66 21.38 -19.00
CA PHE A 566 -5.03 20.05 -18.90
C PHE A 566 -6.04 18.93 -18.67
N TRP A 567 -7.34 19.23 -18.64
CA TRP A 567 -8.36 18.22 -18.42
C TRP A 567 -8.46 17.26 -19.60
N PRO A 568 -8.78 15.98 -19.36
CA PRO A 568 -9.13 15.06 -20.43
C PRO A 568 -10.26 15.61 -21.30
N ALA A 569 -10.17 15.44 -22.61
CA ALA A 569 -11.15 15.98 -23.55
C ALA A 569 -12.60 15.58 -23.20
N TRP A 570 -12.85 14.35 -22.77
CA TRP A 570 -14.20 13.90 -22.41
C TRP A 570 -14.81 14.72 -21.25
N LEU A 571 -13.99 15.12 -20.27
CA LEU A 571 -14.44 15.92 -19.13
C LEU A 571 -14.63 17.37 -19.55
N PHE A 572 -13.67 17.91 -20.30
CA PHE A 572 -13.70 19.28 -20.78
C PHE A 572 -14.90 19.56 -21.70
N TYR A 573 -15.24 18.66 -22.62
CA TYR A 573 -16.37 18.84 -23.54
C TYR A 573 -17.71 18.31 -23.02
N LEU A 574 -17.78 17.69 -21.83
CA LEU A 574 -19.04 17.15 -21.29
C LEU A 574 -20.17 18.20 -21.24
N PRO A 575 -19.94 19.46 -20.79
CA PRO A 575 -20.98 20.49 -20.77
C PRO A 575 -21.44 20.96 -22.16
N LEU A 576 -20.73 20.58 -23.23
CA LEU A 576 -21.10 20.91 -24.60
C LEU A 576 -22.15 19.95 -25.17
N VAL A 577 -22.28 18.74 -24.62
CA VAL A 577 -23.18 17.69 -25.14
C VAL A 577 -24.65 18.15 -25.22
N PRO A 578 -25.25 18.75 -24.17
CA PRO A 578 -26.64 19.23 -24.24
C PRO A 578 -26.81 20.37 -25.25
N TRP A 579 -25.82 21.27 -25.34
CA TRP A 579 -25.83 22.38 -26.28
C TRP A 579 -25.77 21.91 -27.72
N PHE A 580 -24.90 20.94 -28.01
CA PHE A 580 -24.79 20.33 -29.34
C PHE A 580 -26.09 19.61 -29.73
N ALA A 581 -26.72 18.89 -28.79
CA ALA A 581 -28.01 18.26 -29.02
C ALA A 581 -29.11 19.30 -29.35
N TRP A 582 -29.14 20.43 -28.64
CA TRP A 582 -30.05 21.53 -28.94
C TRP A 582 -29.79 22.16 -30.31
N LEU A 583 -28.53 22.39 -30.69
CA LEU A 583 -28.17 22.90 -32.02
C LEU A 583 -28.58 21.92 -33.13
N ALA A 584 -28.35 20.63 -32.91
CA ALA A 584 -28.75 19.57 -33.84
C ALA A 584 -30.27 19.56 -34.07
N LEU A 585 -31.06 19.76 -33.02
CA LEU A 585 -32.53 19.87 -33.10
C LEU A 585 -32.95 21.17 -33.80
N ARG A 586 -32.41 22.31 -33.37
CA ARG A 586 -32.72 23.64 -33.92
C ARG A 586 -32.46 23.73 -35.42
N TYR A 587 -31.36 23.14 -35.90
CA TYR A 587 -30.99 23.14 -37.31
C TYR A 587 -31.34 21.84 -38.05
N ARG A 588 -32.20 20.99 -37.46
CA ARG A 588 -32.78 19.79 -38.08
C ARG A 588 -31.75 18.82 -38.68
N GLY A 589 -30.67 18.58 -37.96
CA GLY A 589 -29.67 17.57 -38.35
C GLY A 589 -28.40 17.64 -37.50
N PRO A 590 -27.96 16.52 -36.90
CA PRO A 590 -26.77 16.49 -36.04
C PRO A 590 -25.46 16.77 -36.79
N MET A 591 -25.44 16.60 -38.11
CA MET A 591 -24.26 16.82 -38.96
C MET A 591 -24.40 18.06 -39.86
N THR A 592 -25.32 18.96 -39.56
CA THR A 592 -25.55 20.17 -40.38
C THR A 592 -24.33 21.08 -40.45
N PHE A 593 -23.54 21.15 -39.37
CA PHE A 593 -22.30 21.93 -39.31
C PHE A 593 -21.23 21.51 -40.35
N THR A 594 -21.31 20.28 -40.86
CA THR A 594 -20.37 19.72 -41.86
C THR A 594 -20.56 20.32 -43.26
N CYS A 595 -21.63 21.08 -43.48
CA CYS A 595 -21.88 21.80 -44.73
C CYS A 595 -21.12 23.13 -44.82
N ALA A 596 -20.47 23.60 -43.74
CA ALA A 596 -20.00 24.97 -43.65
C ALA A 596 -18.91 25.31 -44.69
N ASN A 597 -17.97 24.40 -44.97
CA ASN A 597 -16.92 24.62 -45.99
C ASN A 597 -17.09 23.64 -47.16
N PRO A 598 -17.85 23.99 -48.20
CA PRO A 598 -18.02 23.10 -49.35
C PRO A 598 -16.72 22.84 -50.13
N GLY A 599 -15.72 23.73 -50.04
CA GLY A 599 -14.42 23.55 -50.68
C GLY A 599 -13.42 22.67 -49.93
N ILE A 600 -13.73 22.21 -48.71
CA ILE A 600 -12.82 21.33 -47.96
C ILE A 600 -13.45 19.92 -47.86
N PRO A 601 -12.74 18.86 -48.29
CA PRO A 601 -13.24 17.49 -48.19
C PRO A 601 -13.58 17.03 -46.76
N TYR A 602 -14.20 15.85 -46.65
CA TYR A 602 -14.56 15.23 -45.36
C TYR A 602 -15.38 16.15 -44.45
N GLY A 603 -16.43 16.78 -45.02
CA GLY A 603 -17.40 17.57 -44.27
C GLY A 603 -16.85 18.94 -43.84
N GLY A 604 -16.05 19.55 -44.70
CA GLY A 604 -15.46 20.86 -44.46
C GLY A 604 -14.19 20.85 -43.62
N GLY A 605 -13.52 19.70 -43.46
CA GLY A 605 -12.31 19.56 -42.65
C GLY A 605 -12.57 18.96 -41.26
N ILE A 606 -13.40 17.92 -41.14
CA ILE A 606 -13.63 17.25 -39.84
C ILE A 606 -12.42 16.41 -39.42
N VAL A 607 -11.85 15.68 -40.37
CA VAL A 607 -10.71 14.79 -40.16
C VAL A 607 -10.00 14.55 -41.49
N GLY A 608 -8.67 14.45 -41.45
CA GLY A 608 -7.89 14.03 -42.63
C GLY A 608 -7.77 15.07 -43.74
N GLU A 609 -7.88 16.35 -43.44
CA GLU A 609 -7.66 17.42 -44.42
C GLU A 609 -6.20 17.47 -44.91
N SER A 610 -6.02 17.64 -46.22
CA SER A 610 -4.72 17.79 -46.88
C SER A 610 -4.30 19.26 -46.86
N LYS A 611 -3.12 19.54 -46.28
CA LYS A 611 -2.60 20.91 -46.16
C LYS A 611 -2.28 21.49 -47.53
N SER A 612 -1.62 20.71 -48.38
CA SER A 612 -1.29 21.10 -49.75
C SER A 612 -2.54 21.41 -50.56
N GLN A 613 -3.60 20.61 -50.44
CA GLN A 613 -4.88 20.91 -51.11
C GLN A 613 -5.45 22.26 -50.67
N ILE A 614 -5.52 22.51 -49.36
CA ILE A 614 -6.11 23.74 -48.83
C ILE A 614 -5.30 24.96 -49.25
N LEU A 615 -3.95 24.88 -49.23
CA LEU A 615 -3.10 25.99 -49.67
C LEU A 615 -3.18 26.20 -51.19
N ALA A 616 -3.21 25.12 -51.99
CA ALA A 616 -3.37 25.20 -53.44
C ALA A 616 -4.66 25.91 -53.87
N ALA A 617 -5.74 25.78 -53.08
CA ALA A 617 -7.02 26.46 -53.31
C ALA A 617 -6.93 28.00 -53.23
N LEU A 618 -5.81 28.55 -52.73
CA LEU A 618 -5.55 29.99 -52.63
C LEU A 618 -4.49 30.49 -53.62
N GLU A 619 -3.73 29.60 -54.26
CA GLU A 619 -2.58 30.00 -55.10
C GLU A 619 -2.96 30.69 -56.40
N HIS A 620 -4.18 30.51 -56.89
CA HIS A 620 -4.68 31.15 -58.11
C HIS A 620 -4.91 32.67 -57.93
N ALA A 621 -4.99 33.16 -56.69
CA ALA A 621 -5.20 34.57 -56.38
C ALA A 621 -3.86 35.22 -55.93
N PRO A 622 -3.26 36.13 -56.71
CA PRO A 622 -1.94 36.69 -56.39
C PRO A 622 -1.83 37.34 -55.01
N ALA A 623 -2.87 38.06 -54.57
CA ALA A 623 -2.92 38.71 -53.26
C ALA A 623 -2.93 37.71 -52.09
N ALA A 624 -3.62 36.56 -52.25
CA ALA A 624 -3.62 35.49 -51.26
C ALA A 624 -2.32 34.68 -51.29
N LYS A 625 -1.82 34.33 -52.49
CA LYS A 625 -0.55 33.62 -52.69
C LYS A 625 0.63 34.34 -52.04
N ALA A 626 0.70 35.66 -52.18
CA ALA A 626 1.76 36.48 -51.57
C ALA A 626 1.79 36.42 -50.04
N ARG A 627 0.72 35.93 -49.40
CA ARG A 627 0.60 35.79 -47.94
C ARG A 627 0.72 34.36 -47.45
N ILE A 628 0.94 33.38 -48.32
CA ILE A 628 1.12 31.98 -47.92
C ILE A 628 2.60 31.68 -47.85
N ALA A 629 3.04 31.04 -46.76
CA ALA A 629 4.42 30.58 -46.65
C ALA A 629 4.72 29.60 -47.80
N PRO A 630 5.69 29.90 -48.68
CA PRO A 630 5.99 29.07 -49.85
C PRO A 630 6.21 27.62 -49.46
N TRP A 631 5.66 26.71 -50.25
CA TRP A 631 5.66 25.28 -49.93
C TRP A 631 5.77 24.41 -51.18
N ARG A 632 6.24 23.18 -50.99
CA ARG A 632 6.27 22.12 -52.01
C ARG A 632 5.81 20.80 -51.41
N LEU A 633 5.07 20.03 -52.22
CA LEU A 633 4.72 18.66 -51.88
C LEU A 633 5.89 17.73 -52.23
N ALA A 634 6.27 16.90 -51.28
CA ALA A 634 7.16 15.76 -51.44
C ALA A 634 6.30 14.48 -51.34
N PRO A 635 5.75 14.00 -52.48
CA PRO A 635 4.89 12.83 -52.48
C PRO A 635 5.65 11.57 -52.02
N ALA A 636 4.95 10.67 -51.35
CA ALA A 636 5.43 9.32 -51.10
C ALA A 636 5.56 8.57 -52.45
N PRO A 637 6.45 7.56 -52.55
CA PRO A 637 6.53 6.72 -53.73
C PRO A 637 5.20 6.01 -53.98
N ASP A 638 4.86 5.80 -55.25
CA ASP A 638 3.62 5.14 -55.67
C ASP A 638 3.69 3.65 -55.29
N THR A 639 3.25 3.32 -54.07
CA THR A 639 3.19 1.94 -53.60
C THR A 639 1.88 1.33 -54.10
N GLY A 640 1.91 0.76 -55.30
CA GLY A 640 0.79 0.02 -55.86
C GLY A 640 0.27 -1.04 -54.88
N GLY A 641 -1.00 -0.90 -54.49
CA GLY A 641 -1.81 -2.00 -53.94
C GLY A 641 -1.45 -2.55 -52.55
N LEU A 642 -2.34 -3.44 -52.09
CA LEU A 642 -2.36 -4.06 -50.75
C LEU A 642 -1.10 -4.89 -50.44
N ASP A 643 -0.34 -5.31 -51.45
CA ASP A 643 0.86 -6.15 -51.31
C ASP A 643 2.10 -5.37 -50.82
N ALA A 644 2.16 -4.05 -51.06
CA ALA A 644 3.22 -3.17 -50.53
C ALA A 644 3.06 -2.89 -49.02
N ILE A 645 1.84 -2.96 -48.49
CA ILE A 645 1.55 -2.76 -47.06
C ILE A 645 2.11 -3.92 -46.20
N LEU A 646 2.33 -5.08 -46.82
CA LEU A 646 2.90 -6.27 -46.19
C LEU A 646 4.43 -6.35 -46.31
N SER A 647 5.06 -5.49 -47.13
CA SER A 647 6.49 -5.51 -47.42
C SER A 647 7.23 -4.32 -46.81
N GLY A 648 7.27 -4.26 -45.47
CA GLY A 648 8.28 -3.49 -44.72
C GLY A 648 8.30 -1.96 -44.90
N PRO A 649 9.24 -1.25 -44.23
CA PRO A 649 9.46 0.17 -44.45
C PRO A 649 9.85 0.45 -45.91
N GLU A 650 9.58 1.68 -46.37
CA GLU A 650 10.00 2.21 -47.67
C GLU A 650 11.40 1.72 -48.07
N SER A 651 11.59 1.26 -49.31
CA SER A 651 12.93 0.96 -49.83
C SER A 651 13.84 2.16 -49.55
N GLU A 652 14.97 1.93 -48.88
CA GLU A 652 15.91 2.99 -48.48
C GLU A 652 16.31 3.86 -49.68
N ALA A 653 16.33 3.29 -50.89
CA ALA A 653 16.57 4.00 -52.14
C ALA A 653 15.46 5.01 -52.51
N ALA A 654 14.19 4.68 -52.28
CA ALA A 654 13.06 5.56 -52.58
C ALA A 654 12.98 6.74 -51.59
N ALA A 655 13.24 6.47 -50.31
CA ALA A 655 13.35 7.51 -49.28
C ALA A 655 14.51 8.47 -49.56
N ALA A 656 15.67 7.94 -49.99
CA ALA A 656 16.82 8.73 -50.40
C ALA A 656 16.51 9.61 -51.62
N GLN A 657 15.84 9.05 -52.64
CA GLN A 657 15.45 9.82 -53.83
C GLN A 657 14.47 10.95 -53.48
N ARG A 658 13.52 10.71 -52.57
CA ARG A 658 12.62 11.76 -52.07
C ARG A 658 13.39 12.85 -51.31
N ALA A 659 14.34 12.46 -50.45
CA ALA A 659 15.18 13.41 -49.73
C ALA A 659 15.98 14.31 -50.69
N GLU A 660 16.59 13.74 -51.73
CA GLU A 660 17.36 14.51 -52.72
C GLU A 660 16.47 15.46 -53.54
N ARG A 661 15.22 15.08 -53.88
CA ARG A 661 14.25 16.01 -54.49
C ARG A 661 13.94 17.20 -53.58
N VAL A 662 13.75 16.95 -52.28
CA VAL A 662 13.51 18.01 -51.29
C VAL A 662 14.72 18.91 -51.15
N ILE A 663 15.91 18.34 -50.97
CA ILE A 663 17.18 19.08 -50.85
C ILE A 663 17.40 19.97 -52.07
N ARG A 664 17.16 19.41 -53.27
CA ARG A 664 17.24 20.15 -54.52
C ARG A 664 16.25 21.32 -54.55
N ALA A 665 14.99 21.11 -54.18
CA ALA A 665 14.00 22.17 -54.11
C ALA A 665 14.39 23.28 -53.13
N VAL A 666 14.90 22.92 -51.93
CA VAL A 666 15.35 23.89 -50.92
C VAL A 666 16.51 24.76 -51.42
N ARG A 667 17.42 24.19 -52.23
CA ARG A 667 18.61 24.88 -52.75
C ARG A 667 18.35 25.68 -54.03
N GLU A 668 17.55 25.14 -54.94
CA GLU A 668 17.39 25.69 -56.30
C GLU A 668 16.17 26.61 -56.42
N GLU A 669 15.14 26.46 -55.57
CA GLU A 669 13.93 27.28 -55.68
C GLU A 669 14.01 28.56 -54.84
N PRO A 670 13.98 29.76 -55.45
CA PRO A 670 14.13 31.03 -54.74
C PRO A 670 13.06 31.27 -53.66
N ASP A 671 11.84 30.75 -53.89
CA ASP A 671 10.70 30.97 -53.00
C ASP A 671 10.87 30.29 -51.63
N LEU A 672 11.54 29.13 -51.56
CA LEU A 672 11.80 28.40 -50.31
C LEU A 672 12.92 29.06 -49.50
N GLY A 673 13.84 29.76 -50.16
CA GLY A 673 14.82 30.64 -49.52
C GLY A 673 15.96 29.94 -48.77
N GLY A 674 16.23 28.67 -49.06
CA GLY A 674 17.26 27.88 -48.37
C GLY A 674 16.85 27.43 -46.95
N TYR A 675 17.81 26.89 -46.19
CA TYR A 675 17.59 26.49 -44.80
C TYR A 675 17.50 27.71 -43.86
N PRO A 676 16.72 27.63 -42.77
CA PRO A 676 15.95 26.46 -42.34
C PRO A 676 14.57 26.32 -43.02
N VAL A 677 14.05 25.09 -43.10
CA VAL A 677 12.71 24.77 -43.62
C VAL A 677 11.92 23.88 -42.66
N ILE A 678 10.58 23.94 -42.74
CA ILE A 678 9.69 23.06 -41.98
C ILE A 678 9.32 21.85 -42.82
N LEU A 679 9.52 20.67 -42.26
CA LEU A 679 9.02 19.40 -42.79
C LEU A 679 7.82 18.96 -41.95
N LYS A 680 6.70 18.66 -42.62
CA LYS A 680 5.50 18.15 -41.94
C LYS A 680 4.68 17.24 -42.86
N PRO A 681 3.90 16.27 -42.33
CA PRO A 681 2.99 15.49 -43.15
C PRO A 681 1.91 16.36 -43.80
N ASP A 682 1.55 16.02 -45.04
CA ASP A 682 0.43 16.67 -45.73
C ASP A 682 -0.89 16.49 -44.94
N VAL A 683 -1.18 15.26 -44.52
CA VAL A 683 -2.33 14.93 -43.67
C VAL A 683 -1.87 14.56 -42.27
N SER A 684 -2.05 15.48 -41.31
CA SER A 684 -1.73 15.28 -39.89
C SER A 684 -2.50 16.24 -39.00
N GLN A 685 -2.56 15.94 -37.70
CA GLN A 685 -3.19 16.77 -36.69
C GLN A 685 -2.21 17.06 -35.55
N ARG A 686 -2.36 18.23 -34.92
CA ARG A 686 -1.63 18.62 -33.69
C ARG A 686 -0.10 18.57 -33.84
N GLY A 687 0.44 19.04 -34.97
CA GLY A 687 1.89 19.13 -35.18
C GLY A 687 2.63 17.79 -35.14
N HIS A 688 1.93 16.68 -35.37
CA HIS A 688 2.53 15.35 -35.40
C HIS A 688 3.55 15.25 -36.53
N ALA A 689 4.76 14.74 -36.21
CA ALA A 689 5.88 14.59 -37.12
C ALA A 689 6.31 15.92 -37.79
N LEU A 690 6.26 17.03 -37.06
CA LEU A 690 6.84 18.29 -37.53
C LEU A 690 8.32 18.31 -37.17
N LYS A 691 9.18 18.68 -38.13
CA LYS A 691 10.63 18.84 -37.93
C LYS A 691 11.10 20.17 -38.52
N LEU A 692 11.98 20.88 -37.81
CA LEU A 692 12.70 22.05 -38.33
C LEU A 692 14.04 21.59 -38.90
N ALA A 693 14.12 21.44 -40.22
CA ALA A 693 15.34 21.04 -40.89
C ALA A 693 16.26 22.26 -41.07
N ARG A 694 17.48 22.14 -40.55
CA ARG A 694 18.55 23.16 -40.63
C ARG A 694 19.62 22.80 -41.65
N CYS A 695 19.72 21.52 -42.00
CA CYS A 695 20.66 21.01 -43.00
C CYS A 695 20.08 19.83 -43.78
N ASP A 696 20.83 19.35 -44.77
CA ASP A 696 20.44 18.21 -45.60
C ASP A 696 20.25 16.93 -44.80
N ASP A 697 21.05 16.71 -43.76
CA ASP A 697 20.97 15.49 -42.96
C ASP A 697 19.66 15.40 -42.18
N ASP A 698 19.12 16.55 -41.73
CA ASP A 698 17.81 16.63 -41.11
C ASP A 698 16.71 16.16 -42.07
N VAL A 699 16.82 16.54 -43.35
CA VAL A 699 15.90 16.16 -44.42
C VAL A 699 16.01 14.66 -44.71
N ARG A 700 17.23 14.14 -44.85
CA ARG A 700 17.46 12.70 -45.10
C ARG A 700 16.92 11.84 -43.98
N GLU A 701 17.15 12.23 -42.73
CA GLU A 701 16.62 11.52 -41.56
C GLU A 701 15.09 11.54 -41.55
N TYR A 702 14.47 12.70 -41.74
CA TYR A 702 13.02 12.83 -41.77
C TYR A 702 12.40 11.97 -42.90
N CYS A 703 12.97 12.04 -44.10
CA CYS A 703 12.51 11.22 -45.22
C CYS A 703 12.77 9.73 -45.00
N ARG A 704 13.75 9.29 -44.20
CA ARG A 704 13.92 7.85 -43.94
C ARG A 704 12.75 7.26 -43.14
N GLU A 705 12.18 8.04 -42.23
CA GLU A 705 11.09 7.58 -41.35
C GLU A 705 9.68 7.87 -41.89
N MET A 706 9.55 8.91 -42.72
CA MET A 706 8.26 9.44 -43.13
C MET A 706 7.62 8.64 -44.28
N THR A 707 6.62 7.82 -43.97
CA THR A 707 6.00 6.91 -44.96
C THR A 707 4.83 7.49 -45.76
N ARG A 708 4.62 8.80 -45.72
CA ARG A 708 3.49 9.49 -46.38
C ARG A 708 3.94 10.77 -47.07
N ASP A 709 3.06 11.33 -47.89
CA ASP A 709 3.22 12.66 -48.48
C ASP A 709 3.62 13.67 -47.40
N ALA A 710 4.76 14.30 -47.64
CA ALA A 710 5.32 15.33 -46.78
C ALA A 710 5.26 16.68 -47.51
N MET A 711 5.18 17.74 -46.73
CA MET A 711 5.23 19.11 -47.21
C MET A 711 6.48 19.77 -46.67
N VAL A 712 7.20 20.43 -47.56
CA VAL A 712 8.34 21.30 -47.26
C VAL A 712 7.82 22.72 -47.32
N GLN A 713 7.98 23.49 -46.25
CA GLN A 713 7.47 24.85 -46.17
C GLN A 713 8.55 25.79 -45.67
N ARG A 714 8.67 26.97 -46.29
CA ARG A 714 9.60 28.02 -45.86
C ARG A 714 9.39 28.34 -44.39
N TYR A 715 10.47 28.35 -43.62
CA TYR A 715 10.42 28.79 -42.24
C TYR A 715 10.24 30.31 -42.18
N HIS A 716 9.28 30.76 -41.37
CA HIS A 716 9.11 32.18 -41.08
C HIS A 716 9.58 32.44 -39.65
N GLU A 717 10.65 33.21 -39.50
CA GLU A 717 11.31 33.43 -38.20
C GLU A 717 10.44 34.18 -37.19
N GLY A 718 9.50 35.01 -37.69
CA GLY A 718 8.61 35.90 -36.94
C GLY A 718 8.39 35.45 -35.49
N PRO A 719 8.84 36.24 -34.50
CA PRO A 719 8.87 35.82 -33.10
C PRO A 719 7.48 35.48 -32.56
N TYR A 720 6.43 35.94 -33.26
CA TYR A 720 5.04 35.73 -32.89
C TYR A 720 4.34 34.77 -33.86
N GLU A 721 3.45 33.95 -33.27
CA GLU A 721 2.51 33.12 -34.00
C GLU A 721 1.10 33.38 -33.44
N ALA A 722 0.10 33.46 -34.30
CA ALA A 722 -1.29 33.64 -33.89
C ALA A 722 -2.22 32.71 -34.68
N GLY A 723 -3.20 32.13 -33.99
CA GLY A 723 -4.34 31.45 -34.64
C GLY A 723 -5.53 32.39 -34.68
N VAL A 724 -5.95 32.80 -35.88
CA VAL A 724 -7.10 33.69 -36.11
C VAL A 724 -8.27 32.89 -36.63
N LEU A 725 -9.30 32.72 -35.79
CA LEU A 725 -10.53 32.05 -36.17
C LEU A 725 -11.45 33.06 -36.87
N TRP A 726 -11.78 32.78 -38.12
CA TRP A 726 -12.59 33.63 -38.97
C TRP A 726 -13.84 32.89 -39.44
N ALA A 727 -14.95 33.62 -39.62
CA ALA A 727 -16.18 33.06 -40.14
C ALA A 727 -16.97 34.04 -41.00
N ARG A 728 -17.75 33.47 -41.92
CA ARG A 728 -18.73 34.16 -42.75
C ARG A 728 -19.90 34.66 -41.91
N ARG A 729 -20.26 35.93 -42.08
CA ARG A 729 -21.52 36.45 -41.53
C ARG A 729 -22.69 35.88 -42.30
N ILE A 730 -23.84 35.75 -41.65
CA ILE A 730 -25.07 35.31 -42.31
C ILE A 730 -26.05 36.47 -42.28
N ARG A 731 -26.60 36.82 -43.45
CA ARG A 731 -27.70 37.78 -43.59
C ARG A 731 -28.85 37.11 -44.35
N ASP A 732 -30.06 37.29 -43.86
CA ASP A 732 -31.24 36.76 -44.52
C ASP A 732 -31.41 37.41 -45.92
N GLY A 733 -31.84 36.62 -46.90
CA GLY A 733 -32.00 37.07 -48.29
C GLY A 733 -30.70 37.18 -49.13
N VAL A 734 -29.51 37.15 -48.51
CA VAL A 734 -28.22 37.27 -49.23
C VAL A 734 -27.54 35.91 -49.37
N PRO A 735 -27.00 35.52 -50.55
CA PRO A 735 -26.22 34.30 -50.70
C PRO A 735 -25.03 34.27 -49.74
N THR A 736 -24.68 33.11 -49.19
CA THR A 736 -23.58 32.97 -48.22
C THR A 736 -22.26 33.51 -48.76
N SER A 737 -21.96 33.27 -50.04
CA SER A 737 -20.75 33.76 -50.72
C SER A 737 -20.70 35.28 -50.90
N ALA A 738 -21.82 35.99 -50.80
CA ALA A 738 -21.89 37.45 -50.92
C ALA A 738 -21.88 38.16 -49.54
N CYS A 739 -21.82 37.40 -48.45
CA CYS A 739 -21.73 37.97 -47.10
C CYS A 739 -20.27 38.23 -46.71
N GLY A 740 -20.02 39.36 -46.03
CA GLY A 740 -18.70 39.67 -45.48
C GLY A 740 -18.29 38.72 -44.33
N GLY A 741 -17.02 38.76 -43.96
CA GLY A 741 -16.48 37.96 -42.85
C GLY A 741 -16.38 38.69 -41.52
N GLU A 742 -16.08 37.92 -40.47
CA GLU A 742 -15.68 38.44 -39.16
C GLU A 742 -14.62 37.55 -38.51
N ILE A 743 -13.70 38.16 -37.76
CA ILE A 743 -12.81 37.43 -36.86
C ILE A 743 -13.59 37.11 -35.57
N ILE A 744 -13.76 35.82 -35.28
CA ILE A 744 -14.44 35.33 -34.07
C ILE A 744 -13.51 35.41 -32.86
N SER A 745 -12.25 35.04 -33.05
CA SER A 745 -11.25 35.02 -31.98
C SER A 745 -9.84 35.02 -32.55
N VAL A 746 -8.91 35.49 -31.72
CA VAL A 746 -7.47 35.45 -32.00
C VAL A 746 -6.79 34.80 -30.81
N THR A 747 -5.87 33.88 -31.09
CA THR A 747 -5.05 33.20 -30.10
C THR A 747 -3.61 33.56 -30.32
N ARG A 748 -2.96 34.26 -29.37
CA ARG A 748 -1.51 34.39 -29.37
C ARG A 748 -0.89 33.08 -28.89
N LYS A 749 0.10 32.58 -29.62
CA LYS A 749 0.82 31.34 -29.31
C LYS A 749 2.20 31.71 -28.73
N VAL A 750 2.30 31.66 -27.41
CA VAL A 750 3.50 32.04 -26.66
C VAL A 750 4.38 30.80 -26.45
N PHE A 751 5.53 30.78 -27.12
CA PHE A 751 6.46 29.65 -27.02
C PHE A 751 7.10 29.56 -25.63
N PRO A 752 7.22 28.35 -25.05
CA PRO A 752 7.85 28.17 -23.75
C PRO A 752 9.35 28.42 -23.89
N VAL A 753 9.84 29.47 -23.22
CA VAL A 753 11.27 29.79 -23.14
C VAL A 753 11.67 29.71 -21.67
N LEU A 754 12.75 29.00 -21.40
CA LEU A 754 13.36 28.83 -20.09
C LEU A 754 14.64 29.65 -20.05
N GLU A 755 14.84 30.43 -19.00
CA GLU A 755 16.07 31.19 -18.79
C GLU A 755 17.03 30.38 -17.90
N GLY A 756 18.25 30.19 -18.37
CA GLY A 756 19.33 29.57 -17.62
C GLY A 756 19.77 30.42 -16.45
N ASP A 757 20.18 29.78 -15.36
CA ASP A 757 20.68 30.46 -14.17
C ASP A 757 22.17 30.19 -13.90
N GLY A 758 22.83 29.40 -14.75
CA GLY A 758 24.23 29.01 -14.61
C GLY A 758 24.51 28.02 -13.49
N VAL A 759 23.49 27.48 -12.80
CA VAL A 759 23.66 26.61 -11.62
C VAL A 759 22.89 25.31 -11.73
N ARG A 760 21.63 25.36 -12.18
CA ARG A 760 20.74 24.19 -12.21
C ARG A 760 20.76 23.54 -13.60
N THR A 761 20.65 22.22 -13.62
CA THR A 761 20.48 21.47 -14.87
C THR A 761 19.15 21.79 -15.54
N LEU A 762 19.06 21.58 -16.85
CA LEU A 762 17.84 21.78 -17.63
C LEU A 762 16.66 20.98 -17.07
N GLU A 763 16.88 19.71 -16.66
CA GLU A 763 15.87 18.89 -15.99
C GLU A 763 15.32 19.58 -14.73
N ARG A 764 16.22 20.11 -13.90
CA ARG A 764 15.84 20.72 -12.63
C ARG A 764 15.07 22.02 -12.85
N LEU A 765 15.51 22.84 -13.81
CA LEU A 765 14.82 24.06 -14.20
C LEU A 765 13.40 23.77 -14.70
N ILE A 766 13.20 22.70 -15.50
CA ILE A 766 11.87 22.29 -15.98
C ILE A 766 10.94 21.88 -14.84
N TRP A 767 11.41 21.03 -13.91
CA TRP A 767 10.60 20.53 -12.78
C TRP A 767 10.29 21.60 -11.73
N GLU A 768 11.20 22.55 -11.52
CA GLU A 768 11.03 23.65 -10.57
C GLU A 768 10.18 24.78 -11.18
N HIS A 769 10.14 24.94 -12.51
CA HIS A 769 9.33 25.98 -13.13
C HIS A 769 7.83 25.80 -12.80
N PRO A 770 7.11 26.83 -12.32
CA PRO A 770 5.70 26.76 -11.92
C PRO A 770 4.78 26.22 -13.02
N ARG A 771 5.08 26.57 -14.28
CA ARG A 771 4.28 26.22 -15.45
C ARG A 771 4.80 24.98 -16.17
N PHE A 772 6.11 24.92 -16.43
CA PHE A 772 6.66 23.89 -17.32
C PHE A 772 6.64 22.49 -16.68
N ARG A 773 6.63 22.42 -15.34
CA ARG A 773 6.37 21.17 -14.60
C ARG A 773 5.06 20.48 -15.02
N LEU A 774 4.04 21.25 -15.44
CA LEU A 774 2.74 20.73 -15.88
C LEU A 774 2.81 20.01 -17.21
N GLN A 775 3.90 20.12 -17.96
CA GLN A 775 4.16 19.38 -19.20
C GLN A 775 5.57 18.77 -19.22
N ALA A 776 6.21 18.59 -18.06
CA ALA A 776 7.59 18.13 -17.94
C ALA A 776 7.88 16.88 -18.79
N LYS A 777 6.96 15.91 -18.85
CA LYS A 777 7.14 14.70 -19.68
C LYS A 777 7.45 14.99 -21.15
N VAL A 778 6.83 16.03 -21.72
CA VAL A 778 7.03 16.42 -23.13
C VAL A 778 8.42 17.03 -23.29
N PHE A 779 8.78 17.96 -22.41
CA PHE A 779 10.09 18.62 -22.46
C PHE A 779 11.23 17.66 -22.16
N LEU A 780 11.08 16.76 -21.18
CA LEU A 780 12.13 15.81 -20.80
C LEU A 780 12.43 14.82 -21.91
N ALA A 781 11.40 14.35 -22.63
CA ALA A 781 11.59 13.46 -23.78
C ALA A 781 12.29 14.18 -24.94
N ARG A 782 11.92 15.44 -25.22
CA ARG A 782 12.55 16.26 -26.27
C ARG A 782 14.04 16.52 -26.00
N PHE A 783 14.40 16.81 -24.76
CA PHE A 783 15.76 17.18 -24.36
C PHE A 783 16.53 16.02 -23.71
N GLU A 784 16.16 14.76 -23.95
CA GLU A 784 16.72 13.58 -23.25
C GLU A 784 18.26 13.58 -23.20
N ASN A 785 18.91 13.97 -24.29
CA ASN A 785 20.38 14.03 -24.42
C ASN A 785 21.03 15.26 -23.77
N GLU A 786 20.24 16.28 -23.40
CA GLU A 786 20.70 17.56 -22.85
C GLU A 786 20.22 17.80 -21.41
N LEU A 787 19.48 16.87 -20.79
CA LEU A 787 18.87 17.08 -19.47
C LEU A 787 19.84 17.46 -18.35
N GLN A 788 21.07 16.96 -18.43
CA GLN A 788 22.13 17.22 -17.44
C GLN A 788 22.96 18.46 -17.75
N ARG A 789 22.75 19.11 -18.90
CA ARG A 789 23.38 20.39 -19.24
C ARG A 789 22.90 21.46 -18.27
N VAL A 790 23.81 22.32 -17.82
CA VAL A 790 23.52 23.54 -17.06
C VAL A 790 23.54 24.71 -18.04
N PRO A 791 22.38 25.30 -18.40
CA PRO A 791 22.34 26.46 -19.28
C PRO A 791 22.97 27.69 -18.61
N ASP A 792 23.69 28.50 -19.39
CA ASP A 792 24.38 29.69 -18.88
C ASP A 792 23.38 30.70 -18.31
N LYS A 793 23.83 31.54 -17.38
CA LYS A 793 22.98 32.58 -16.80
C LYS A 793 22.51 33.55 -17.89
N GLY A 794 21.19 33.66 -18.07
CA GLY A 794 20.57 34.47 -19.13
C GLY A 794 20.43 33.77 -20.48
N GLU A 795 20.93 32.53 -20.62
CA GLU A 795 20.70 31.73 -21.83
C GLU A 795 19.20 31.43 -21.99
N ARG A 796 18.64 31.73 -23.16
CA ARG A 796 17.21 31.50 -23.46
C ARG A 796 17.03 30.17 -24.18
N VAL A 797 16.68 29.13 -23.42
CA VAL A 797 16.40 27.78 -23.95
C VAL A 797 14.94 27.69 -24.38
N ARG A 798 14.69 27.61 -25.68
CA ARG A 798 13.34 27.47 -26.24
C ARG A 798 12.89 26.01 -26.16
N LEU A 799 11.90 25.72 -25.32
CA LEU A 799 11.43 24.37 -25.05
C LEU A 799 10.48 23.81 -26.12
N ALA A 800 9.94 24.64 -27.02
CA ALA A 800 9.10 24.20 -28.14
C ALA A 800 9.24 25.09 -29.38
N ILE A 801 9.24 24.46 -30.55
CA ILE A 801 9.44 25.12 -31.85
C ILE A 801 8.08 25.41 -32.53
N ALA A 802 7.09 24.52 -32.37
CA ALA A 802 5.77 24.62 -32.97
C ALA A 802 4.70 25.18 -32.01
N GLY A 803 3.80 26.01 -32.53
CA GLY A 803 2.77 26.73 -31.79
C GLY A 803 1.58 25.86 -31.36
N ASN A 804 1.85 24.74 -30.72
CA ASN A 804 0.84 23.78 -30.28
C ASN A 804 0.85 23.60 -28.76
N HIS A 805 -0.34 23.67 -28.15
CA HIS A 805 -0.55 23.49 -26.72
C HIS A 805 -0.01 22.16 -26.19
N CYS A 806 -0.22 21.05 -26.91
CA CYS A 806 0.30 19.75 -26.44
C CYS A 806 1.83 19.66 -26.43
N GLN A 807 2.50 20.56 -27.15
CA GLN A 807 3.97 20.69 -27.20
C GLN A 807 4.52 21.71 -26.19
N GLY A 808 3.66 22.33 -25.37
CA GLY A 808 4.06 23.27 -24.32
C GLY A 808 3.82 24.75 -24.64
N THR A 809 3.30 25.06 -25.82
CA THR A 809 2.96 26.44 -26.19
C THR A 809 1.77 26.95 -25.38
N LEU A 810 1.92 28.13 -24.79
CA LEU A 810 0.86 28.78 -24.05
C LEU A 810 -0.05 29.53 -25.03
N PHE A 811 -1.36 29.31 -24.90
CA PHE A 811 -2.36 30.02 -25.69
C PHE A 811 -2.90 31.19 -24.87
N LYS A 812 -2.82 32.39 -25.44
CA LYS A 812 -3.31 33.62 -24.82
C LYS A 812 -4.38 34.26 -25.68
N ASP A 813 -5.36 34.88 -25.02
CA ASP A 813 -6.38 35.66 -25.67
C ASP A 813 -5.75 36.84 -26.44
N GLY A 814 -6.07 36.92 -27.74
CA GLY A 814 -5.49 37.89 -28.66
C GLY A 814 -6.49 38.89 -29.22
N SER A 815 -7.67 39.03 -28.60
CA SER A 815 -8.78 39.83 -29.14
C SER A 815 -8.46 41.30 -29.40
N ASP A 816 -7.42 41.86 -28.76
CA ASP A 816 -6.91 43.21 -29.02
C ASP A 816 -6.18 43.35 -30.38
N LEU A 817 -5.89 42.25 -31.07
CA LEU A 817 -5.38 42.24 -32.45
C LEU A 817 -6.50 42.38 -33.49
N ILE A 818 -7.77 42.27 -33.07
CA ILE A 818 -8.91 42.32 -33.99
C ILE A 818 -9.16 43.76 -34.40
N THR A 819 -8.94 44.05 -35.68
CA THR A 819 -9.20 45.35 -36.30
C THR A 819 -10.03 45.18 -37.59
N PRO A 820 -10.71 46.24 -38.06
CA PRO A 820 -11.36 46.25 -39.36
C PRO A 820 -10.41 45.91 -40.51
N GLU A 821 -9.16 46.38 -40.46
CA GLU A 821 -8.15 46.20 -41.50
C GLU A 821 -7.69 44.74 -41.58
N LEU A 822 -7.36 44.12 -40.44
CA LEU A 822 -7.01 42.70 -40.39
C LEU A 822 -8.20 41.83 -40.82
N THR A 823 -9.42 42.18 -40.38
CA THR A 823 -10.65 41.47 -40.78
C THR A 823 -10.86 41.54 -42.29
N ALA A 824 -10.73 42.73 -42.88
CA ALA A 824 -10.87 42.94 -44.32
C ALA A 824 -9.83 42.13 -45.10
N ARG A 825 -8.57 42.11 -44.64
CA ARG A 825 -7.50 41.35 -45.30
C ARG A 825 -7.73 39.84 -45.25
N LEU A 826 -8.14 39.30 -44.11
CA LEU A 826 -8.47 37.87 -44.01
C LEU A 826 -9.73 37.51 -44.78
N SER A 827 -10.71 38.42 -44.85
CA SER A 827 -11.90 38.25 -45.69
C SER A 827 -11.54 38.19 -47.18
N GLU A 828 -10.67 39.05 -47.67
CA GLU A 828 -10.17 39.01 -49.06
C GLU A 828 -9.53 37.65 -49.38
N ILE A 829 -8.72 37.11 -48.47
CA ILE A 829 -8.09 35.78 -48.62
C ILE A 829 -9.13 34.66 -48.59
N ALA A 830 -10.10 34.73 -47.67
CA ALA A 830 -11.18 33.74 -47.58
C ALA A 830 -12.08 33.74 -48.83
N ASP A 831 -12.33 34.92 -49.42
CA ASP A 831 -13.14 35.09 -50.64
C ASP A 831 -12.41 34.58 -51.88
N ALA A 832 -11.09 34.64 -51.88
CA ALA A 832 -10.24 34.06 -52.91
C ALA A 832 -10.16 32.52 -52.84
N PHE A 833 -10.68 31.87 -51.80
CA PHE A 833 -10.60 30.41 -51.68
C PHE A 833 -11.53 29.72 -52.70
N ARG A 834 -10.95 28.95 -53.63
CA ARG A 834 -11.67 27.99 -54.47
C ARG A 834 -10.95 26.67 -54.52
N ASP A 835 -11.64 25.60 -54.10
CA ASP A 835 -11.12 24.25 -54.29
C ASP A 835 -11.07 23.89 -55.79
N PRO A 836 -9.90 23.51 -56.34
CA PRO A 836 -9.77 23.20 -57.76
C PRO A 836 -10.61 22.01 -58.23
N ARG A 837 -11.04 21.13 -57.32
CA ARG A 837 -11.78 19.90 -57.64
C ARG A 837 -13.30 20.09 -57.60
N SER A 838 -13.80 20.78 -56.58
CA SER A 838 -15.23 20.95 -56.32
C SER A 838 -15.75 22.34 -56.66
N GLY A 839 -14.86 23.33 -56.84
CA GLY A 839 -15.22 24.75 -56.99
C GLY A 839 -15.82 25.38 -55.72
N GLY A 840 -15.85 24.64 -54.60
CA GLY A 840 -16.44 25.08 -53.34
C GLY A 840 -15.61 26.14 -52.63
N GLY A 841 -16.30 27.02 -51.88
CA GLY A 841 -15.70 28.10 -51.10
C GLY A 841 -15.39 27.75 -49.64
N PHE A 842 -14.90 28.75 -48.91
CA PHE A 842 -14.54 28.69 -47.49
C PHE A 842 -15.35 29.73 -46.69
N ASP A 843 -16.00 29.27 -45.61
CA ASP A 843 -16.88 30.11 -44.78
C ASP A 843 -16.54 30.05 -43.29
N PHE A 844 -15.69 29.13 -42.87
CA PHE A 844 -15.32 28.98 -41.47
C PHE A 844 -13.96 28.30 -41.31
N GLY A 845 -13.06 28.89 -40.53
CA GLY A 845 -11.86 28.18 -40.13
C GLY A 845 -10.81 29.05 -39.48
N ARG A 846 -9.65 28.45 -39.19
CA ARG A 846 -8.55 29.10 -38.47
C ARG A 846 -7.36 29.31 -39.38
N PHE A 847 -6.98 30.57 -39.54
CA PHE A 847 -5.72 30.99 -40.14
C PHE A 847 -4.63 30.96 -39.06
N ASP A 848 -3.65 30.08 -39.21
CA ASP A 848 -2.44 30.12 -38.38
C ASP A 848 -1.39 31.00 -39.08
N LEU A 849 -1.06 32.11 -38.42
CA LEU A 849 -0.23 33.19 -38.94
C LEU A 849 1.10 33.25 -38.20
N ARG A 850 2.17 33.51 -38.94
CA ARG A 850 3.47 33.95 -38.42
C ARG A 850 3.69 35.42 -38.80
N TYR A 851 4.17 36.23 -37.85
CA TYR A 851 4.30 37.67 -38.04
C TYR A 851 5.37 38.25 -37.13
N SER A 852 5.80 39.49 -37.43
CA SER A 852 6.92 40.14 -36.74
C SER A 852 6.50 41.27 -35.80
N SER A 853 5.33 41.90 -36.02
CA SER A 853 4.82 42.99 -35.20
C SER A 853 3.31 42.91 -35.01
N ASP A 854 2.84 43.03 -33.77
CA ASP A 854 1.42 43.18 -33.44
C ASP A 854 0.80 44.40 -34.15
N GLU A 855 1.55 45.47 -34.36
CA GLU A 855 1.06 46.69 -35.04
C GLU A 855 0.86 46.48 -36.54
N GLU A 856 1.82 45.84 -37.21
CA GLU A 856 1.68 45.48 -38.63
C GLU A 856 0.53 44.50 -38.83
N LEU A 857 0.41 43.51 -37.94
CA LEU A 857 -0.70 42.56 -37.99
C LEU A 857 -2.06 43.26 -37.83
N ARG A 858 -2.17 44.23 -36.91
CA ARG A 858 -3.39 45.05 -36.77
C ARG A 858 -3.71 45.86 -38.03
N ARG A 859 -2.72 46.24 -38.84
CA ARG A 859 -2.96 46.86 -40.16
C ARG A 859 -3.27 45.86 -41.28
N GLY A 860 -3.26 44.56 -40.98
CA GLY A 860 -3.40 43.50 -41.99
C GLY A 860 -2.14 43.32 -42.84
N GLU A 861 -0.98 43.64 -42.29
CA GLU A 861 0.34 43.62 -42.95
C GLU A 861 1.31 42.70 -42.18
N GLY A 862 2.51 42.47 -42.73
CA GLY A 862 3.61 41.83 -41.98
C GLY A 862 3.40 40.39 -41.51
N PHE A 863 2.46 39.63 -42.12
CA PHE A 863 2.17 38.25 -41.76
C PHE A 863 2.23 37.26 -42.94
N MET A 864 2.49 36.00 -42.60
CA MET A 864 2.41 34.84 -43.49
C MET A 864 1.52 33.75 -42.89
N ILE A 865 0.65 33.18 -43.71
CA ILE A 865 -0.20 32.03 -43.39
C ILE A 865 0.65 30.77 -43.50
N VAL A 866 0.80 30.03 -42.40
CA VAL A 866 1.53 28.76 -42.36
C VAL A 866 0.60 27.54 -42.45
N GLU A 867 -0.65 27.71 -42.02
CA GLU A 867 -1.68 26.66 -42.03
C GLU A 867 -3.08 27.30 -42.05
N LEU A 868 -4.01 26.69 -42.80
CA LEU A 868 -5.43 27.03 -42.81
C LEU A 868 -6.21 25.77 -42.49
N ASN A 869 -7.06 25.83 -41.47
CA ASN A 869 -7.79 24.66 -40.95
C ASN A 869 -9.30 24.82 -41.18
N GLY A 870 -10.02 23.73 -41.42
CA GLY A 870 -11.46 23.72 -41.68
C GLY A 870 -12.37 23.76 -40.44
N THR A 871 -13.51 23.08 -40.52
CA THR A 871 -14.65 23.17 -39.58
C THR A 871 -14.35 22.71 -38.15
N MET A 872 -13.34 21.89 -37.93
CA MET A 872 -12.94 21.42 -36.59
C MET A 872 -11.86 22.29 -35.93
N SER A 873 -11.50 23.42 -36.54
CA SER A 873 -10.55 24.36 -35.97
C SER A 873 -11.17 25.17 -34.85
N GLU A 874 -10.90 24.80 -33.60
CA GLU A 874 -11.51 25.45 -32.44
C GLU A 874 -10.85 26.80 -32.10
N SER A 875 -11.58 27.60 -31.32
CA SER A 875 -11.10 28.85 -30.73
C SER A 875 -10.07 28.55 -29.64
N THR A 876 -8.80 28.47 -30.00
CA THR A 876 -7.73 28.01 -29.10
C THR A 876 -7.42 28.96 -27.93
N ASN A 877 -7.85 30.22 -27.99
CA ASN A 877 -7.77 31.17 -26.87
C ASN A 877 -8.61 30.73 -25.66
N MET A 878 -9.54 29.79 -25.84
CA MET A 878 -10.31 29.20 -24.75
C MET A 878 -9.43 28.46 -23.71
N TYR A 879 -8.20 28.12 -24.08
CA TYR A 879 -7.18 27.53 -23.21
C TYR A 879 -6.33 28.55 -22.45
N ASP A 880 -6.67 29.85 -22.49
CA ASP A 880 -5.93 30.87 -21.73
C ASP A 880 -6.08 30.65 -20.22
N PRO A 881 -4.98 30.40 -19.48
CA PRO A 881 -5.04 30.12 -18.05
C PRO A 881 -5.47 31.33 -17.19
N ASP A 882 -5.44 32.54 -17.75
CA ASP A 882 -5.88 33.75 -17.03
C ASP A 882 -7.40 33.95 -17.12
N LYS A 883 -8.09 33.17 -17.96
CA LYS A 883 -9.54 33.26 -18.16
C LYS A 883 -10.26 32.22 -17.30
N PRO A 884 -11.41 32.59 -16.70
CA PRO A 884 -12.21 31.63 -15.94
C PRO A 884 -12.92 30.64 -16.88
N ILE A 885 -13.20 29.43 -16.39
CA ILE A 885 -13.78 28.34 -17.20
C ILE A 885 -15.14 28.69 -17.84
N TRP A 886 -15.96 29.55 -17.21
CA TRP A 886 -17.22 30.00 -17.79
C TRP A 886 -17.01 30.82 -19.08
N TRP A 887 -15.89 31.55 -19.19
CA TRP A 887 -15.55 32.31 -20.39
C TRP A 887 -15.20 31.37 -21.54
N THR A 888 -14.41 30.32 -21.26
CA THR A 888 -14.11 29.22 -22.20
C THR A 888 -15.38 28.61 -22.78
N TYR A 889 -16.36 28.25 -21.94
CA TYR A 889 -17.62 27.68 -22.42
C TYR A 889 -18.47 28.68 -23.20
N LYS A 890 -18.48 29.97 -22.81
CA LYS A 890 -19.12 31.03 -23.60
C LYS A 890 -18.53 31.13 -25.01
N VAL A 891 -17.20 31.01 -25.15
CA VAL A 891 -16.52 30.98 -26.45
C VAL A 891 -16.90 29.74 -27.25
N LEU A 892 -16.86 28.55 -26.63
CA LEU A 892 -17.26 27.28 -27.27
C LEU A 892 -18.72 27.29 -27.74
N TYR A 893 -19.66 27.75 -26.92
CA TYR A 893 -21.07 27.80 -27.29
C TYR A 893 -21.32 28.71 -28.50
N ARG A 894 -20.66 29.88 -28.52
CA ARG A 894 -20.73 30.83 -29.66
C ARG A 894 -20.08 30.26 -30.92
N HIS A 895 -18.93 29.61 -30.78
CA HIS A 895 -18.23 28.94 -31.87
C HIS A 895 -19.16 27.93 -32.57
N TRP A 896 -19.72 26.99 -31.81
CA TRP A 896 -20.57 25.93 -32.37
C TRP A 896 -21.90 26.46 -32.90
N ALA A 897 -22.51 27.46 -32.24
CA ALA A 897 -23.73 28.08 -32.73
C ALA A 897 -23.55 28.73 -34.12
N ARG A 898 -22.43 29.42 -34.34
CA ARG A 898 -22.08 30.01 -35.64
C ARG A 898 -21.85 28.94 -36.69
N LEU A 899 -21.06 27.93 -36.38
CA LEU A 899 -20.74 26.85 -37.32
C LEU A 899 -22.01 26.10 -37.78
N PHE A 900 -22.93 25.80 -36.86
CA PHE A 900 -24.23 25.20 -37.21
C PHE A 900 -25.11 26.14 -38.05
N ALA A 901 -25.11 27.45 -37.77
CA ALA A 901 -25.86 28.43 -38.55
C ALA A 901 -25.36 28.50 -40.01
N ILE A 902 -24.04 28.55 -40.20
CA ILE A 902 -23.40 28.58 -41.54
C ILE A 902 -23.72 27.28 -42.28
N GLY A 903 -23.52 26.14 -41.62
CA GLY A 903 -23.85 24.83 -42.19
C GLY A 903 -25.32 24.70 -42.57
N ALA A 904 -26.25 25.23 -41.78
CA ALA A 904 -27.68 25.22 -42.08
C ALA A 904 -28.02 26.11 -43.28
N ARG A 905 -27.31 27.22 -43.46
CA ARG A 905 -27.47 28.09 -44.65
C ARG A 905 -26.94 27.38 -45.90
N ARG A 906 -25.72 26.85 -45.86
CA ARG A 906 -25.14 26.07 -46.97
C ARG A 906 -25.96 24.84 -47.34
N ARG A 907 -26.57 24.18 -46.35
CA ARG A 907 -27.52 23.09 -46.58
C ARG A 907 -28.77 23.53 -47.35
N ARG A 908 -29.30 24.73 -47.07
CA ARG A 908 -30.39 25.33 -47.84
C ARG A 908 -29.97 25.72 -49.26
N GLU A 909 -28.69 26.04 -49.46
CA GLU A 909 -28.08 26.28 -50.77
C GLU A 909 -27.68 24.99 -51.53
N GLY A 910 -28.01 23.80 -50.99
CA GLY A 910 -27.83 22.51 -51.67
C GLY A 910 -26.61 21.69 -51.23
N VAL A 911 -25.79 22.17 -50.29
CA VAL A 911 -24.64 21.41 -49.76
C VAL A 911 -25.12 20.28 -48.86
N LYS A 912 -24.78 19.03 -49.21
CA LYS A 912 -25.23 17.85 -48.45
C LYS A 912 -24.38 17.64 -47.18
N PRO A 913 -24.99 17.43 -45.99
CA PRO A 913 -24.24 17.11 -44.79
C PRO A 913 -23.67 15.69 -44.86
N MET A 914 -22.55 15.46 -44.18
CA MET A 914 -22.03 14.10 -43.99
C MET A 914 -22.97 13.26 -43.12
N THR A 915 -22.98 11.94 -43.36
CA THR A 915 -23.65 10.99 -42.48
C THR A 915 -22.75 10.61 -41.30
N ILE A 916 -23.35 10.17 -40.19
CA ILE A 916 -22.61 9.65 -39.02
C ILE A 916 -21.68 8.49 -39.44
N LEU A 917 -22.17 7.59 -40.30
CA LEU A 917 -21.39 6.48 -40.84
C LEU A 917 -20.23 6.97 -41.72
N GLY A 918 -20.46 8.02 -42.53
CA GLY A 918 -19.42 8.65 -43.34
C GLY A 918 -18.29 9.25 -42.50
N ILE A 919 -18.63 9.91 -41.38
CA ILE A 919 -17.63 10.43 -40.44
C ILE A 919 -16.85 9.28 -39.79
N ARG A 920 -17.54 8.23 -39.32
CA ARG A 920 -16.88 7.06 -38.74
C ARG A 920 -15.92 6.40 -39.74
N ALA A 921 -16.30 6.33 -41.01
CA ALA A 921 -15.44 5.81 -42.09
C ALA A 921 -14.22 6.72 -42.31
N ALA A 922 -14.41 8.04 -42.37
CA ALA A 922 -13.32 9.01 -42.52
C ALA A 922 -12.32 8.97 -41.34
N VAL A 923 -12.83 8.89 -40.11
CA VAL A 923 -12.01 8.73 -38.89
C VAL A 923 -11.26 7.40 -38.94
N LYS A 924 -11.93 6.29 -39.24
CA LYS A 924 -11.29 4.96 -39.35
C LYS A 924 -10.18 4.99 -40.41
N HIS A 925 -10.42 5.58 -41.57
CA HIS A 925 -9.42 5.73 -42.63
C HIS A 925 -8.21 6.55 -42.17
N HIS A 926 -8.43 7.68 -41.50
CA HIS A 926 -7.36 8.52 -40.97
C HIS A 926 -6.46 7.79 -39.97
N PHE A 927 -7.03 7.03 -39.03
CA PHE A 927 -6.28 6.35 -37.98
C PHE A 927 -5.72 4.97 -38.37
N LYS A 928 -6.28 4.28 -39.38
CA LYS A 928 -5.82 2.94 -39.81
C LYS A 928 -4.36 2.92 -40.32
N GLY A 929 -3.84 4.06 -40.78
CA GLY A 929 -2.47 4.17 -41.30
C GLY A 929 -1.56 5.13 -40.54
N ARG A 930 -1.83 5.40 -39.25
CA ARG A 930 -0.99 6.29 -38.43
C ARG A 930 0.17 5.47 -37.82
N PRO A 931 1.43 5.61 -38.26
CA PRO A 931 2.55 4.90 -37.65
C PRO A 931 2.75 5.34 -36.20
N GLY A 932 3.20 4.41 -35.35
CA GLY A 932 3.44 4.61 -33.92
C GLY A 932 4.80 5.25 -33.59
N SER A 933 5.63 5.50 -34.60
CA SER A 933 6.95 6.14 -34.49
C SER A 933 7.02 7.22 -35.55
N ALA A 934 7.10 8.48 -35.14
CA ALA A 934 7.55 9.52 -36.04
C ALA A 934 8.39 10.49 -35.22
N VAL A 935 9.63 10.73 -35.66
CA VAL A 935 10.48 11.82 -35.19
C VAL A 935 9.69 13.13 -35.22
N SER A 936 9.33 13.60 -34.03
CA SER A 936 8.86 14.95 -33.81
C SER A 936 9.93 15.66 -33.01
N ASP A 937 10.39 16.82 -33.49
CA ASP A 937 11.28 17.68 -32.70
C ASP A 937 10.66 18.04 -31.35
#